data_AF-A0A9W5L1D5-F1
#
_entry.id   AF-A0A9W5L1D5-F1
#
_cell.length_a   1.000
_cell.length_b   1.000
_cell.length_c   1.000
_cell.angle_alpha   90.00
_cell.angle_beta   90.00
_cell.angle_gamma   90.00
#
_symmetry.space_group_name_H-M   'P 1'
#
loop_
_entity.id
_entity.type
_entity.pdbx_description
1 polymer ?
#
loop_
_entity_poly.entity_id
_entity_poly.type
_entity_poly.pdbx_seq_one_letter_code
_entity_poly.pdbx_strand_id
1 'polypeptide(L)'
;MRLEKQLIKKMYYETFLMENETKPTLDVLGQAYVNEEKNEISDGSYIRFAQGEFYYRHQDFEAAIFKWEKVSNELAPWAQKNIADAYFELNQLSFAENIYTSITTDNKILMTEIRLQLLSLYIEQNNFDSAFGVIKEAVSLNPDYPNVTKIARSFYEEQQDFDSAVELAVNELIRIESYPWFEVLKGYIDKGFTKHISPDYFYDALATLNNVDQVQFTQMVSSLWNSYKNEKNYLLWLNTINEFFLHIEIHSSDIWNKVSALYEETYFALIQGQYTLRQLNDIIPNLLANWLKVVNPSYAVFPSAAVLAWDEIFPSKIDSANIEHAENLLSHSINHVNGLEYSLHLFESITQWAQKQNIEIGHRFKWLVDELADLRTNRILVTGTSGNGKTTFINSILGENILEKSISNVVVLKNDAHIEINAITDSAITTTEDVSDYHNMMSQHHPTYRDRACVEFKLPCRFLNENKLTFVVTPGFNRNNDTRDEIFEYLNFVDELLFVLNADSPFTDKERDILLSIQEHTPNLQIHFLLNKIDNIYSEAEVKRVLHDTATRINTYFPYARIFPYSSLYTSSQQLNDLTEFIHFNFNHKNIDAERTEKLLFFIRKTITYLLDKRVEKENNLVDAINWNEDMLVKLNGSINNLTTFEREKIHFITQSYRSMKTEITNDLTENIPKILKSCSNLISEESDFGHMDTELNKAMNERVHKYLEQTVLPNLALSMQNWIATSNNELLQSQTYLEELSEGLNSLFGENRIQLECDFKVLDDWRRDTDRMTTRIQMDEVNILRRFTPAQFLLKSAGKLFGVLPKNKSMLYNKYKQYVENEDYTEVTASIMKKFFLQFELFENTQERDINIFFRNPFNSLKQAVENTHLEIQEKQEILHKMKSNPEIYHDSIMLFELRLRQCEVILNIGDDNTFADVALETSVE
;
A
#
# COMPACT_ATOMS: atom_id res chain seq x y z
N MET A 1 42.90 -60.03 24.13
CA MET A 1 42.19 -59.31 23.04
C MET A 1 40.92 -60.10 22.73
N ARG A 2 39.75 -59.47 22.55
CA ARG A 2 38.48 -60.20 22.28
C ARG A 2 38.53 -60.82 20.88
N LEU A 3 38.16 -62.10 20.75
CA LEU A 3 38.26 -62.91 19.51
C LEU A 3 37.74 -62.19 18.26
N GLU A 4 36.57 -61.55 18.36
CA GLU A 4 35.94 -60.79 17.27
C GLU A 4 36.87 -59.71 16.67
N LYS A 5 37.67 -59.03 17.51
CA LYS A 5 38.61 -57.99 17.05
C LYS A 5 39.76 -58.58 16.25
N GLN A 6 40.15 -59.82 16.53
CA GLN A 6 41.16 -60.54 15.74
C GLN A 6 40.58 -60.96 14.39
N LEU A 7 39.34 -61.46 14.37
CA LEU A 7 38.66 -61.86 13.13
C LEU A 7 38.42 -60.66 12.19
N ILE A 8 37.92 -59.53 12.71
CA ILE A 8 37.71 -58.29 11.91
C ILE A 8 39.02 -57.83 11.25
N LYS A 9 40.13 -57.85 12.00
CA LYS A 9 41.44 -57.38 11.53
C LYS A 9 42.21 -58.43 10.71
N LYS A 10 41.62 -59.62 10.50
CA LYS A 10 42.29 -60.78 9.91
C LYS A 10 43.63 -61.10 10.61
N MET A 11 43.60 -61.21 11.94
CA MET A 11 44.75 -61.42 12.85
C MET A 11 44.57 -62.64 13.76
N TYR A 12 43.59 -63.50 13.49
CA TYR A 12 43.41 -64.74 14.23
C TYR A 12 44.66 -65.63 14.19
N TYR A 13 45.45 -65.59 13.12
CA TYR A 13 46.71 -66.33 13.04
C TYR A 13 47.72 -65.99 14.15
N GLU A 14 47.64 -64.79 14.75
CA GLU A 14 48.50 -64.40 15.87
C GLU A 14 48.24 -65.22 17.14
N THR A 15 47.06 -65.86 17.25
CA THR A 15 46.75 -66.77 18.37
C THR A 15 47.62 -68.03 18.38
N PHE A 16 48.21 -68.37 17.25
CA PHE A 16 49.15 -69.49 17.11
C PHE A 16 50.60 -69.08 17.38
N LEU A 17 50.87 -67.80 17.61
CA LEU A 17 52.21 -67.28 17.90
C LEU A 17 52.39 -67.09 19.40
N MET A 18 53.42 -67.70 20.01
CA MET A 18 53.75 -67.47 21.42
C MET A 18 54.59 -66.20 21.61
N GLU A 19 54.52 -65.56 22.80
CA GLU A 19 55.20 -64.28 23.12
C GLU A 19 56.74 -64.26 22.96
N ASN A 20 57.38 -65.38 22.56
CA ASN A 20 58.83 -65.48 22.31
C ASN A 20 59.20 -66.34 21.07
N GLU A 21 58.30 -66.53 20.10
CA GLU A 21 58.63 -67.28 18.87
C GLU A 21 59.45 -66.47 17.87
N THR A 22 60.64 -66.96 17.51
CA THR A 22 61.53 -66.41 16.46
C THR A 22 61.35 -67.08 15.10
N LYS A 23 60.44 -68.05 14.99
CA LYS A 23 60.18 -68.79 13.75
C LYS A 23 59.24 -68.00 12.82
N PRO A 24 59.42 -68.10 11.48
CA PRO A 24 58.47 -67.53 10.53
C PRO A 24 57.04 -68.05 10.80
N THR A 25 56.06 -67.14 10.75
CA THR A 25 54.65 -67.45 11.03
C THR A 25 54.10 -68.60 10.18
N LEU A 26 54.53 -68.69 8.91
CA LEU A 26 54.13 -69.78 8.01
C LEU A 26 54.63 -71.14 8.49
N ASP A 27 55.84 -71.22 9.07
CA ASP A 27 56.40 -72.47 9.60
C ASP A 27 55.62 -72.93 10.85
N VAL A 28 55.23 -71.97 11.71
CA VAL A 28 54.42 -72.23 12.90
C VAL A 28 53.04 -72.78 12.51
N LEU A 29 52.34 -72.12 11.60
CA LEU A 29 51.03 -72.55 11.11
C LEU A 29 51.09 -73.85 10.30
N GLY A 30 52.17 -74.08 9.55
CA GLY A 30 52.40 -75.30 8.79
C GLY A 30 52.64 -76.50 9.70
N GLN A 31 53.48 -76.34 10.74
CA GLN A 31 53.74 -77.39 11.71
C GLN A 31 52.50 -77.70 12.57
N ALA A 32 51.74 -76.67 12.96
CA ALA A 32 50.47 -76.86 13.66
C ALA A 32 49.50 -77.71 12.83
N TYR A 33 49.37 -77.43 11.53
CA TYR A 33 48.52 -78.20 10.62
C TYR A 33 48.97 -79.66 10.47
N VAL A 34 50.27 -79.91 10.27
CA VAL A 34 50.82 -81.27 10.15
C VAL A 34 50.64 -82.08 11.43
N ASN A 35 50.68 -81.44 12.59
CA ASN A 35 50.44 -82.11 13.87
C ASN A 35 48.96 -82.45 14.05
N GLU A 36 48.04 -81.57 13.64
CA GLU A 36 46.59 -81.80 13.73
C GLU A 36 46.11 -82.91 12.79
N GLU A 37 46.70 -83.04 11.60
CA GLU A 37 46.37 -84.10 10.62
C GLU A 37 46.85 -85.50 11.06
N LYS A 38 47.71 -85.60 12.09
CA LYS A 38 48.13 -86.88 12.66
C LYS A 38 47.15 -87.44 13.70
N ASN A 39 46.13 -86.68 14.08
CA ASN A 39 45.09 -87.10 15.03
C ASN A 39 44.04 -88.00 14.33
N GLU A 40 43.50 -89.00 15.02
CA GLU A 40 42.50 -89.95 14.46
C GLU A 40 41.18 -89.26 14.05
N ILE A 41 40.83 -88.15 14.71
CA ILE A 41 39.74 -87.24 14.33
C ILE A 41 40.38 -85.87 14.21
N SER A 42 40.58 -85.39 12.99
CA SER A 42 41.25 -84.12 12.70
C SER A 42 40.22 -83.05 12.31
N ASP A 43 40.22 -81.91 13.03
CA ASP A 43 39.52 -80.69 12.61
C ASP A 43 40.54 -79.55 12.42
N GLY A 44 41.08 -79.46 11.21
CA GLY A 44 42.02 -78.41 10.84
C GLY A 44 41.39 -77.02 10.65
N SER A 45 40.08 -76.82 10.88
CA SER A 45 39.35 -75.60 10.52
C SER A 45 39.95 -74.33 11.12
N TYR A 46 40.32 -74.31 12.40
CA TYR A 46 40.95 -73.14 13.04
C TYR A 46 42.32 -72.80 12.42
N ILE A 47 43.13 -73.83 12.13
CA ILE A 47 44.46 -73.66 11.54
C ILE A 47 44.35 -73.20 10.09
N ARG A 48 43.39 -73.74 9.34
CA ARG A 48 43.09 -73.31 7.97
C ARG A 48 42.59 -71.86 7.92
N PHE A 49 41.76 -71.47 8.88
CA PHE A 49 41.30 -70.09 9.01
C PHE A 49 42.47 -69.13 9.19
N ALA A 50 43.39 -69.44 10.12
CA ALA A 50 44.63 -68.68 10.35
C ALA A 50 45.57 -68.66 9.13
N GLN A 51 45.75 -69.81 8.46
CA GLN A 51 46.54 -69.87 7.22
C GLN A 51 45.93 -68.96 6.14
N GLY A 52 44.60 -68.95 5.99
CA GLY A 52 43.91 -68.09 5.02
C GLY A 52 44.17 -66.61 5.26
N GLU A 53 44.07 -66.15 6.52
CA GLU A 53 44.41 -64.76 6.87
C GLU A 53 45.87 -64.41 6.58
N PHE A 54 46.79 -65.33 6.86
CA PHE A 54 48.21 -65.12 6.56
C PHE A 54 48.44 -64.93 5.05
N TYR A 55 47.87 -65.80 4.21
CA TYR A 55 47.99 -65.65 2.75
C TYR A 55 47.32 -64.39 2.22
N TYR A 56 46.13 -64.04 2.72
CA TYR A 56 45.43 -62.80 2.36
C TYR A 56 46.30 -61.56 2.61
N ARG A 57 46.98 -61.50 3.76
CA ARG A 57 47.90 -60.38 4.09
C ARG A 57 49.09 -60.26 3.14
N HIS A 58 49.49 -61.36 2.51
CA HIS A 58 50.55 -61.39 1.50
C HIS A 58 50.01 -61.28 0.07
N GLN A 59 48.73 -60.91 -0.09
CA GLN A 59 48.04 -60.74 -1.39
C GLN A 59 47.92 -62.03 -2.22
N ASP A 60 48.15 -63.20 -1.61
CA ASP A 60 47.89 -64.49 -2.25
C ASP A 60 46.44 -64.91 -1.97
N PHE A 61 45.51 -64.25 -2.68
CA PHE A 61 44.07 -64.42 -2.49
C PHE A 61 43.60 -65.82 -2.91
N GLU A 62 44.23 -66.45 -3.91
CA GLU A 62 43.90 -67.80 -4.35
C GLU A 62 44.18 -68.83 -3.23
N ALA A 63 45.38 -68.76 -2.64
CA ALA A 63 45.71 -69.61 -1.51
C ALA A 63 44.82 -69.29 -0.30
N ALA A 64 44.51 -68.01 -0.03
CA ALA A 64 43.63 -67.62 1.07
C ALA A 64 42.23 -68.22 0.93
N ILE A 65 41.59 -68.06 -0.23
CA ILE A 65 40.27 -68.60 -0.54
C ILE A 65 40.27 -70.12 -0.39
N PHE A 66 41.24 -70.82 -0.99
CA PHE A 66 41.34 -72.28 -0.90
C PHE A 66 41.45 -72.79 0.55
N LYS A 67 42.10 -72.02 1.43
CA LYS A 67 42.19 -72.36 2.86
C LYS A 67 40.86 -72.14 3.57
N TRP A 68 40.18 -71.02 3.30
CA TRP A 68 38.90 -70.67 3.93
C TRP A 68 37.71 -71.54 3.46
N GLU A 69 37.69 -72.02 2.21
CA GLU A 69 36.65 -72.95 1.70
C GLU A 69 36.58 -74.26 2.49
N LYS A 70 37.68 -74.60 3.18
CA LYS A 70 37.83 -75.84 3.95
C LYS A 70 37.57 -75.65 5.45
N VAL A 71 37.06 -74.49 5.86
CA VAL A 71 36.66 -74.20 7.24
C VAL A 71 35.18 -74.56 7.39
N SER A 72 34.86 -75.56 8.22
CA SER A 72 33.48 -76.05 8.41
C SER A 72 32.99 -76.00 9.86
N ASN A 73 33.76 -75.40 10.76
CA ASN A 73 33.39 -75.19 12.16
C ASN A 73 32.64 -73.85 12.34
N GLU A 74 32.52 -73.35 13.56
CA GLU A 74 31.81 -72.10 13.86
C GLU A 74 32.44 -70.84 13.24
N LEU A 75 33.68 -70.91 12.72
CA LEU A 75 34.30 -69.83 11.95
C LEU A 75 33.89 -69.83 10.47
N ALA A 76 33.12 -70.81 10.00
CA ALA A 76 32.71 -70.90 8.60
C ALA A 76 32.03 -69.62 8.06
N PRO A 77 31.10 -68.94 8.77
CA PRO A 77 30.54 -67.67 8.31
C PRO A 77 31.58 -66.54 8.18
N TRP A 78 32.58 -66.49 9.08
CA TRP A 78 33.69 -65.56 8.99
C TRP A 78 34.63 -65.90 7.82
N ALA A 79 34.81 -67.18 7.54
CA ALA A 79 35.61 -67.66 6.41
C ALA A 79 34.95 -67.27 5.08
N GLN A 80 33.62 -67.43 4.97
CA GLN A 80 32.83 -66.97 3.82
C GLN A 80 32.93 -65.46 3.61
N LYS A 81 32.81 -64.66 4.68
CA LYS A 81 33.03 -63.21 4.62
C LYS A 81 34.43 -62.88 4.10
N ASN A 82 35.46 -63.56 4.61
CA ASN A 82 36.83 -63.35 4.18
C ASN A 82 37.08 -63.77 2.72
N ILE A 83 36.41 -64.82 2.23
CA ILE A 83 36.42 -65.21 0.82
C ILE A 83 35.79 -64.10 -0.04
N ALA A 84 34.65 -63.54 0.39
CA ALA A 84 34.03 -62.42 -0.32
C ALA A 84 34.93 -61.18 -0.33
N ASP A 85 35.59 -60.86 0.79
CA ASP A 85 36.59 -59.78 0.85
C ASP A 85 37.73 -60.01 -0.16
N ALA A 86 38.21 -61.26 -0.32
CA ALA A 86 39.24 -61.59 -1.30
C ALA A 86 38.77 -61.42 -2.76
N TYR A 87 37.53 -61.79 -3.05
CA TYR A 87 36.92 -61.54 -4.36
C TYR A 87 36.72 -60.04 -4.63
N PHE A 88 36.41 -59.25 -3.59
CA PHE A 88 36.32 -57.81 -3.67
C PHE A 88 37.68 -57.18 -4.03
N GLU A 89 38.76 -57.55 -3.35
CA GLU A 89 40.14 -57.09 -3.64
C GLU A 89 40.62 -57.49 -5.06
N LEU A 90 40.12 -58.61 -5.59
CA LEU A 90 40.37 -59.05 -6.96
C LEU A 90 39.51 -58.32 -8.01
N ASN A 91 38.69 -57.33 -7.60
CA ASN A 91 37.72 -56.61 -8.43
C ASN A 91 36.67 -57.53 -9.09
N GLN A 92 36.37 -58.66 -8.46
CA GLN A 92 35.33 -59.61 -8.88
C GLN A 92 34.03 -59.37 -8.10
N LEU A 93 33.48 -58.17 -8.25
CA LEU A 93 32.41 -57.64 -7.39
C LEU A 93 31.14 -58.50 -7.39
N SER A 94 30.72 -59.06 -8.52
CA SER A 94 29.53 -59.93 -8.57
C SER A 94 29.70 -61.24 -7.80
N PHE A 95 30.93 -61.79 -7.73
CA PHE A 95 31.19 -62.97 -6.91
C PHE A 95 31.21 -62.61 -5.43
N ALA A 96 31.83 -61.49 -5.07
CA ALA A 96 31.83 -60.98 -3.70
C ALA A 96 30.40 -60.73 -3.18
N GLU A 97 29.56 -60.05 -3.96
CA GLU A 97 28.16 -59.75 -3.62
C GLU A 97 27.32 -61.01 -3.39
N ASN A 98 27.40 -61.98 -4.31
CA ASN A 98 26.69 -63.26 -4.17
C ASN A 98 27.10 -64.01 -2.90
N ILE A 99 28.39 -63.98 -2.54
CA ILE A 99 28.87 -64.62 -1.33
C ILE A 99 28.40 -63.85 -0.10
N TYR A 100 28.59 -62.53 -0.03
CA TYR A 100 28.14 -61.70 1.09
C TYR A 100 26.65 -61.88 1.39
N THR A 101 25.79 -61.90 0.37
CA THR A 101 24.34 -62.05 0.51
C THR A 101 23.90 -63.46 0.89
N SER A 102 24.73 -64.49 0.63
CA SER A 102 24.45 -65.89 0.98
C SER A 102 24.76 -66.25 2.45
N ILE A 103 25.53 -65.42 3.16
CA ILE A 103 25.96 -65.72 4.53
C ILE A 103 24.78 -65.59 5.51
N THR A 104 24.44 -66.70 6.17
CA THR A 104 23.46 -66.72 7.27
C THR A 104 24.16 -66.85 8.61
N THR A 105 23.96 -65.88 9.51
CA THR A 105 24.57 -65.89 10.85
C THR A 105 23.72 -65.11 11.84
N ASP A 106 23.65 -65.58 13.09
CA ASP A 106 23.02 -64.85 14.20
C ASP A 106 24.00 -63.86 14.87
N ASN A 107 25.26 -63.83 14.43
CA ASN A 107 26.28 -62.95 14.99
C ASN A 107 26.12 -61.52 14.44
N LYS A 108 25.58 -60.63 15.28
CA LYS A 108 25.37 -59.21 14.95
C LYS A 108 26.62 -58.48 14.46
N ILE A 109 27.80 -58.78 15.01
CA ILE A 109 29.06 -58.13 14.60
C ILE A 109 29.42 -58.54 13.17
N LEU A 110 29.35 -59.85 12.86
CA LEU A 110 29.62 -60.35 11.52
C LEU A 110 28.60 -59.83 10.50
N MET A 111 27.31 -59.81 10.85
CA MET A 111 26.28 -59.22 9.97
C MET A 111 26.55 -57.74 9.68
N THR A 112 26.96 -56.97 10.69
CA THR A 112 27.29 -55.54 10.51
C THR A 112 28.49 -55.36 9.59
N GLU A 113 29.54 -56.18 9.78
CA GLU A 113 30.71 -56.20 8.89
C GLU A 113 30.33 -56.54 7.44
N ILE A 114 29.48 -57.54 7.23
CA ILE A 114 28.98 -57.90 5.89
C ILE A 114 28.23 -56.72 5.26
N ARG A 115 27.38 -56.03 6.03
CA ARG A 115 26.67 -54.85 5.53
C ARG A 115 27.61 -53.70 5.18
N LEU A 116 28.63 -53.42 5.99
CA LEU A 116 29.63 -52.41 5.64
C LEU A 116 30.43 -52.77 4.38
N GLN A 117 30.76 -54.05 4.17
CA GLN A 117 31.41 -54.48 2.93
C GLN A 117 30.48 -54.38 1.72
N LEU A 118 29.20 -54.75 1.87
CA LEU A 118 28.19 -54.55 0.83
C LEU A 118 27.99 -53.06 0.50
N LEU A 119 28.05 -52.17 1.49
CA LEU A 119 28.05 -50.72 1.25
C LEU A 119 29.23 -50.30 0.37
N SER A 120 30.46 -50.68 0.74
CA SER A 120 31.65 -50.38 -0.05
C SER A 120 31.55 -50.93 -1.48
N LEU A 121 31.05 -52.16 -1.62
CA LEU A 121 30.82 -52.80 -2.91
C LEU A 121 29.80 -52.05 -3.77
N TYR A 122 28.66 -51.65 -3.20
CA TYR A 122 27.65 -50.90 -3.94
C TYR A 122 28.09 -49.48 -4.30
N ILE A 123 28.90 -48.84 -3.46
CA ILE A 123 29.54 -47.56 -3.79
C ILE A 123 30.47 -47.73 -5.00
N GLU A 124 31.34 -48.76 -5.02
CA GLU A 124 32.21 -49.03 -6.18
C GLU A 124 31.42 -49.34 -7.47
N GLN A 125 30.27 -49.99 -7.34
CA GLN A 125 29.38 -50.28 -8.47
C GLN A 125 28.51 -49.07 -8.90
N ASN A 126 28.54 -47.95 -8.18
CA ASN A 126 27.60 -46.83 -8.32
C ASN A 126 26.11 -47.23 -8.16
N ASN A 127 25.82 -48.30 -7.41
CA ASN A 127 24.47 -48.77 -7.11
C ASN A 127 23.97 -48.14 -5.80
N PHE A 128 23.63 -46.85 -5.86
CA PHE A 128 23.31 -46.07 -4.67
C PHE A 128 22.02 -46.52 -3.97
N ASP A 129 21.00 -46.97 -4.70
CA ASP A 129 19.74 -47.47 -4.08
C ASP A 129 20.02 -48.63 -3.11
N SER A 130 20.88 -49.56 -3.52
CA SER A 130 21.28 -50.70 -2.69
C SER A 130 22.22 -50.27 -1.55
N ALA A 131 23.09 -49.29 -1.81
CA ALA A 131 23.96 -48.69 -0.80
C ALA A 131 23.13 -48.04 0.34
N PHE A 132 22.10 -47.24 0.00
CA PHE A 132 21.18 -46.64 0.96
C PHE A 132 20.44 -47.69 1.80
N GLY A 133 19.91 -48.75 1.16
CA GLY A 133 19.25 -49.84 1.88
C GLY A 133 20.18 -50.52 2.88
N VAL A 134 21.39 -50.87 2.44
CA VAL A 134 22.36 -51.60 3.26
C VAL A 134 22.89 -50.78 4.43
N ILE A 135 23.17 -49.49 4.25
CA ILE A 135 23.64 -48.65 5.36
C ILE A 135 22.53 -48.38 6.39
N LYS A 136 21.29 -48.21 5.95
CA LYS A 136 20.13 -48.11 6.85
C LYS A 136 19.94 -49.40 7.65
N GLU A 137 20.09 -50.57 7.02
CA GLU A 137 20.10 -51.86 7.71
C GLU A 137 21.26 -51.97 8.71
N ALA A 138 22.47 -51.57 8.33
CA ALA A 138 23.66 -51.64 9.18
C ALA A 138 23.50 -50.82 10.47
N VAL A 139 23.01 -49.57 10.33
CA VAL A 139 22.70 -48.71 11.47
C VAL A 139 21.60 -49.33 12.33
N SER A 140 20.48 -49.77 11.74
CA SER A 140 19.36 -50.34 12.49
C SER A 140 19.75 -51.62 13.25
N LEU A 141 20.65 -52.42 12.68
CA LEU A 141 21.09 -53.70 13.23
C LEU A 141 22.00 -53.53 14.46
N ASN A 142 22.99 -52.64 14.37
CA ASN A 142 24.00 -52.45 15.42
C ASN A 142 24.58 -51.02 15.39
N PRO A 143 23.84 -50.02 15.90
CA PRO A 143 24.29 -48.62 15.91
C PRO A 143 25.61 -48.39 16.68
N ASP A 144 25.87 -49.20 17.70
CA ASP A 144 27.08 -49.11 18.55
C ASP A 144 28.32 -49.75 17.91
N TYR A 145 28.18 -50.35 16.73
CA TYR A 145 29.32 -50.89 16.02
C TYR A 145 30.32 -49.78 15.67
N PRO A 146 31.64 -49.98 15.87
CA PRO A 146 32.63 -48.92 15.70
C PRO A 146 32.50 -48.18 14.36
N ASN A 147 32.25 -46.87 14.45
CA ASN A 147 32.12 -45.93 13.34
C ASN A 147 30.94 -46.16 12.36
N VAL A 148 30.03 -47.12 12.57
CA VAL A 148 28.90 -47.36 11.63
C VAL A 148 28.08 -46.10 11.38
N THR A 149 27.73 -45.37 12.45
CA THR A 149 26.92 -44.16 12.34
C THR A 149 27.71 -42.98 11.76
N LYS A 150 29.04 -42.95 11.95
CA LYS A 150 29.91 -41.98 11.28
C LYS A 150 30.03 -42.26 9.78
N ILE A 151 30.16 -43.53 9.39
CA ILE A 151 30.19 -43.96 7.99
C ILE A 151 28.85 -43.62 7.33
N ALA A 152 27.72 -43.94 7.98
CA ALA A 152 26.39 -43.61 7.49
C ALA A 152 26.22 -42.10 7.26
N ARG A 153 26.62 -41.28 8.24
CA ARG A 153 26.59 -39.83 8.11
C ARG A 153 27.43 -39.34 6.93
N SER A 154 28.69 -39.76 6.84
CA SER A 154 29.58 -39.34 5.74
C SER A 154 29.01 -39.74 4.38
N PHE A 155 28.45 -40.94 4.27
CA PHE A 155 27.78 -41.39 3.05
C PHE A 155 26.58 -40.49 2.69
N TYR A 156 25.67 -40.22 3.64
CA TYR A 156 24.52 -39.35 3.38
C TYR A 156 24.93 -37.92 2.99
N GLU A 157 25.94 -37.36 3.67
CA GLU A 157 26.48 -36.03 3.35
C GLU A 157 27.14 -35.97 1.96
N GLU A 158 27.90 -37.01 1.58
CA GLU A 158 28.52 -37.11 0.24
C GLU A 158 27.48 -37.25 -0.87
N GLN A 159 26.39 -37.96 -0.61
CA GLN A 159 25.27 -38.11 -1.55
C GLN A 159 24.27 -36.94 -1.51
N GLN A 160 24.48 -35.95 -0.65
CA GLN A 160 23.56 -34.81 -0.42
C GLN A 160 22.15 -35.21 0.04
N ASP A 161 21.99 -36.41 0.60
CA ASP A 161 20.72 -36.86 1.20
C ASP A 161 20.63 -36.37 2.66
N PHE A 162 20.31 -35.10 2.81
CA PHE A 162 20.21 -34.48 4.12
C PHE A 162 18.99 -34.95 4.93
N ASP A 163 17.96 -35.51 4.30
CA ASP A 163 16.81 -36.06 5.01
C ASP A 163 17.23 -37.31 5.81
N SER A 164 17.97 -38.23 5.18
CA SER A 164 18.54 -39.39 5.88
C SER A 164 19.61 -38.99 6.91
N ALA A 165 20.40 -37.95 6.63
CA ALA A 165 21.39 -37.44 7.58
C ALA A 165 20.73 -36.84 8.84
N VAL A 166 19.63 -36.12 8.67
CA VAL A 166 18.82 -35.57 9.78
C VAL A 166 18.12 -36.70 10.54
N GLU A 167 17.53 -37.69 9.85
CA GLU A 167 16.95 -38.89 10.47
C GLU A 167 17.98 -39.59 11.37
N LEU A 168 19.18 -39.82 10.86
CA LEU A 168 20.28 -40.41 11.62
C LEU A 168 20.67 -39.56 12.84
N ALA A 169 20.83 -38.25 12.65
CA ALA A 169 21.25 -37.36 13.73
C ALA A 169 20.21 -37.26 14.86
N VAL A 170 18.92 -37.21 14.52
CA VAL A 170 17.82 -37.23 15.50
C VAL A 170 17.81 -38.55 16.27
N ASN A 171 17.84 -39.68 15.56
CA ASN A 171 17.79 -40.99 16.19
C ASN A 171 19.00 -41.24 17.12
N GLU A 172 20.20 -40.88 16.69
CA GLU A 172 21.41 -41.06 17.51
C GLU A 172 21.50 -40.06 18.67
N LEU A 173 20.96 -38.84 18.51
CA LEU A 173 20.82 -37.89 19.61
C LEU A 173 19.89 -38.46 20.69
N ILE A 174 18.73 -38.97 20.31
CA ILE A 174 17.76 -39.57 21.25
C ILE A 174 18.35 -40.80 21.93
N ARG A 175 19.04 -41.66 21.16
CA ARG A 175 19.54 -42.96 21.64
C ARG A 175 20.75 -42.85 22.57
N ILE A 176 21.72 -41.98 22.25
CA ILE A 176 22.98 -41.88 22.99
C ILE A 176 22.99 -40.68 23.94
N GLU A 177 22.08 -39.73 23.77
CA GLU A 177 22.06 -38.48 24.57
C GLU A 177 23.41 -37.72 24.47
N SER A 178 23.97 -37.67 23.25
CA SER A 178 25.37 -37.30 23.02
C SER A 178 25.56 -35.90 22.42
N TYR A 179 26.43 -35.10 23.03
CA TYR A 179 26.79 -33.75 22.57
C TYR A 179 27.25 -33.67 21.09
N PRO A 180 28.09 -34.59 20.56
CA PRO A 180 28.48 -34.55 19.16
C PRO A 180 27.30 -34.65 18.18
N TRP A 181 26.28 -35.46 18.48
CA TRP A 181 25.11 -35.59 17.60
C TRP A 181 24.16 -34.39 17.70
N PHE A 182 24.11 -33.75 18.86
CA PHE A 182 23.47 -32.44 19.02
C PHE A 182 24.10 -31.40 18.06
N GLU A 183 25.43 -31.26 18.06
CA GLU A 183 26.13 -30.30 17.18
C GLU A 183 25.89 -30.58 15.69
N VAL A 184 25.80 -31.87 15.33
CA VAL A 184 25.49 -32.29 13.96
C VAL A 184 24.08 -31.87 13.56
N LEU A 185 23.08 -32.22 14.37
CA LEU A 185 21.69 -31.88 14.09
C LEU A 185 21.48 -30.36 14.04
N LYS A 186 22.02 -29.64 15.02
CA LYS A 186 21.99 -28.18 15.06
C LYS A 186 22.63 -27.59 13.79
N GLY A 187 23.76 -28.13 13.36
CA GLY A 187 24.45 -27.72 12.14
C GLY A 187 23.61 -27.91 10.87
N TYR A 188 22.77 -28.95 10.79
CA TYR A 188 21.83 -29.14 9.67
C TYR A 188 20.67 -28.13 9.71
N ILE A 189 20.14 -27.84 10.90
CA ILE A 189 19.08 -26.85 11.10
C ILE A 189 19.56 -25.46 10.72
N ASP A 190 20.73 -25.05 11.21
CA ASP A 190 21.31 -23.72 10.95
C ASP A 190 21.65 -23.51 9.47
N LYS A 191 21.97 -24.58 8.73
CA LYS A 191 22.18 -24.56 7.27
C LYS A 191 20.87 -24.57 6.48
N GLY A 192 19.72 -24.74 7.13
CA GLY A 192 18.40 -24.72 6.51
C GLY A 192 17.98 -26.04 5.84
N PHE A 193 18.66 -27.16 6.12
CA PHE A 193 18.31 -28.47 5.54
C PHE A 193 17.03 -29.07 6.13
N THR A 194 16.45 -28.48 7.17
CA THR A 194 15.28 -29.00 7.88
C THR A 194 14.01 -28.18 7.66
N LYS A 195 14.05 -27.13 6.83
CA LYS A 195 12.94 -26.16 6.69
C LYS A 195 11.63 -26.78 6.20
N HIS A 196 11.71 -27.80 5.35
CA HIS A 196 10.54 -28.53 4.82
C HIS A 196 9.98 -29.57 5.79
N ILE A 197 10.73 -29.94 6.82
CA ILE A 197 10.32 -30.93 7.82
C ILE A 197 9.30 -30.30 8.77
N SER A 198 8.27 -31.06 9.14
CA SER A 198 7.26 -30.60 10.09
C SER A 198 7.87 -30.40 11.49
N PRO A 199 7.57 -29.29 12.20
CA PRO A 199 8.02 -29.04 13.57
C PRO A 199 7.85 -30.22 14.55
N ASP A 200 6.73 -30.95 14.46
CA ASP A 200 6.41 -32.06 15.36
C ASP A 200 7.42 -33.21 15.30
N TYR A 201 8.15 -33.34 14.18
CA TYR A 201 9.20 -34.34 14.02
C TYR A 201 10.33 -34.20 15.05
N PHE A 202 10.61 -32.98 15.51
CA PHE A 202 11.68 -32.71 16.46
C PHE A 202 11.24 -32.85 17.93
N TYR A 203 9.99 -33.20 18.21
CA TYR A 203 9.44 -33.21 19.57
C TYR A 203 10.22 -34.14 20.51
N ASP A 204 10.48 -35.40 20.10
CA ASP A 204 11.20 -36.38 20.94
C ASP A 204 12.66 -35.99 21.17
N ALA A 205 13.30 -35.37 20.18
CA ALA A 205 14.66 -34.83 20.30
C ALA A 205 14.71 -33.68 21.31
N LEU A 206 13.72 -32.77 21.25
CA LEU A 206 13.56 -31.67 22.21
C LEU A 206 13.28 -32.19 23.62
N ALA A 207 12.39 -33.19 23.76
CA ALA A 207 12.10 -33.84 25.05
C ALA A 207 13.35 -34.49 25.66
N THR A 208 14.14 -35.19 24.84
CA THR A 208 15.41 -35.80 25.27
C THR A 208 16.39 -34.74 25.75
N LEU A 209 16.62 -33.69 24.96
CA LEU A 209 17.54 -32.60 25.33
C LEU A 209 17.10 -31.87 26.59
N ASN A 210 15.80 -31.61 26.77
CA ASN A 210 15.29 -30.94 27.98
C ASN A 210 15.61 -31.72 29.26
N ASN A 211 15.60 -33.06 29.19
CA ASN A 211 15.90 -33.93 30.32
C ASN A 211 17.41 -34.07 30.57
N VAL A 212 18.23 -34.09 29.51
CA VAL A 212 19.66 -34.37 29.60
C VAL A 212 20.49 -33.11 29.80
N ASP A 213 20.25 -32.07 29.01
CA ASP A 213 21.03 -30.82 29.01
C ASP A 213 20.17 -29.63 28.53
N GLN A 214 19.71 -28.83 29.48
CA GLN A 214 18.89 -27.64 29.22
C GLN A 214 19.61 -26.56 28.39
N VAL A 215 20.95 -26.51 28.41
CA VAL A 215 21.71 -25.56 27.57
C VAL A 215 21.64 -25.98 26.11
N GLN A 216 21.83 -27.27 25.83
CA GLN A 216 21.68 -27.79 24.47
C GLN A 216 20.22 -27.69 23.99
N PHE A 217 19.26 -27.97 24.87
CA PHE A 217 17.83 -27.78 24.59
C PHE A 217 17.53 -26.35 24.13
N THR A 218 17.91 -25.33 24.92
CA THR A 218 17.64 -23.93 24.57
C THR A 218 18.33 -23.50 23.28
N GLN A 219 19.53 -24.02 23.00
CA GLN A 219 20.21 -23.81 21.72
C GLN A 219 19.46 -24.46 20.55
N MET A 220 18.96 -25.69 20.71
CA MET A 220 18.18 -26.40 19.69
C MET A 220 16.87 -25.67 19.39
N VAL A 221 16.12 -25.29 20.42
CA VAL A 221 14.90 -24.47 20.30
C VAL A 221 15.21 -23.19 19.55
N SER A 222 16.30 -22.49 19.89
CA SER A 222 16.69 -21.26 19.19
C SER A 222 17.00 -21.47 17.72
N SER A 223 17.71 -22.55 17.36
CA SER A 223 18.03 -22.88 15.97
C SER A 223 16.79 -23.21 15.16
N LEU A 224 15.88 -24.03 15.71
CA LEU A 224 14.59 -24.36 15.07
C LEU A 224 13.71 -23.11 14.90
N TRP A 225 13.61 -22.27 15.94
CA TRP A 225 12.83 -21.03 15.89
C TRP A 225 13.29 -20.11 14.77
N ASN A 226 14.60 -19.91 14.63
CA ASN A 226 15.17 -19.09 13.56
C ASN A 226 15.05 -19.74 12.17
N SER A 227 15.13 -21.08 12.10
CA SER A 227 14.99 -21.82 10.83
C SER A 227 13.57 -21.72 10.25
N TYR A 228 12.55 -21.77 11.10
CA TYR A 228 11.15 -21.63 10.70
C TYR A 228 10.68 -20.17 10.59
N LYS A 229 11.40 -19.20 11.14
CA LYS A 229 11.05 -17.77 11.05
C LYS A 229 10.90 -17.36 9.58
N ASN A 230 9.77 -16.75 9.23
CA ASN A 230 9.39 -16.36 7.87
C ASN A 230 9.12 -17.50 6.88
N GLU A 231 9.04 -18.76 7.35
CA GLU A 231 8.68 -19.91 6.51
C GLU A 231 7.20 -20.27 6.66
N LYS A 232 6.66 -21.09 5.74
CA LYS A 232 5.25 -21.52 5.76
C LYS A 232 4.85 -22.24 7.06
N ASN A 233 5.78 -22.96 7.67
CA ASN A 233 5.54 -23.74 8.87
C ASN A 233 5.74 -22.92 10.17
N TYR A 234 5.90 -21.59 10.10
CA TYR A 234 6.18 -20.78 11.29
C TYR A 234 5.09 -20.85 12.36
N LEU A 235 3.82 -20.66 11.97
CA LEU A 235 2.71 -20.74 12.93
C LEU A 235 2.54 -22.15 13.50
N LEU A 236 2.85 -23.19 12.70
CA LEU A 236 2.86 -24.56 13.18
C LEU A 236 3.98 -24.77 14.22
N TRP A 237 5.18 -24.23 13.96
CA TRP A 237 6.27 -24.24 14.94
C TRP A 237 5.87 -23.55 16.25
N LEU A 238 5.22 -22.38 16.18
CA LEU A 238 4.74 -21.67 17.37
C LEU A 238 3.75 -22.51 18.17
N ASN A 239 2.83 -23.22 17.50
CA ASN A 239 1.93 -24.15 18.19
C ASN A 239 2.69 -25.31 18.83
N THR A 240 3.56 -25.99 18.09
CA THR A 240 4.34 -27.14 18.59
C THR A 240 5.18 -26.75 19.80
N ILE A 241 5.91 -25.63 19.72
CA ILE A 241 6.78 -25.17 20.82
C ILE A 241 5.95 -24.69 22.01
N ASN A 242 4.83 -24.00 21.78
CA ASN A 242 3.95 -23.57 22.86
C ASN A 242 3.36 -24.76 23.62
N GLU A 243 2.83 -25.76 22.91
CA GLU A 243 2.33 -26.99 23.53
C GLU A 243 3.43 -27.74 24.29
N PHE A 244 4.66 -27.77 23.75
CA PHE A 244 5.80 -28.35 24.46
C PHE A 244 6.06 -27.65 25.80
N PHE A 245 6.09 -26.31 25.81
CA PHE A 245 6.36 -25.53 27.02
C PHE A 245 5.26 -25.61 28.09
N LEU A 246 4.02 -25.98 27.74
CA LEU A 246 2.97 -26.25 28.71
C LEU A 246 3.29 -27.47 29.60
N HIS A 247 4.04 -28.45 29.07
CA HIS A 247 4.30 -29.73 29.75
C HIS A 247 5.65 -29.83 30.47
N ILE A 248 6.53 -28.83 30.35
CA ILE A 248 7.84 -28.84 31.02
C ILE A 248 7.84 -28.02 32.31
N GLU A 249 8.61 -28.44 33.31
CA GLU A 249 8.88 -27.62 34.49
C GLU A 249 10.05 -26.68 34.23
N ILE A 250 9.86 -25.40 34.53
CA ILE A 250 10.86 -24.36 34.31
C ILE A 250 11.27 -23.79 35.67
N HIS A 251 12.58 -23.82 35.94
CA HIS A 251 13.15 -23.15 37.10
C HIS A 251 13.86 -21.87 36.64
N SER A 252 13.66 -20.79 37.37
CA SER A 252 14.24 -19.47 37.09
C SER A 252 15.78 -19.58 36.99
N SER A 253 16.32 -19.43 35.79
CA SER A 253 17.76 -19.44 35.52
C SER A 253 18.08 -18.66 34.24
N ASP A 254 19.31 -18.17 34.11
CA ASP A 254 19.74 -17.38 32.96
C ASP A 254 19.78 -18.15 31.63
N ILE A 255 19.65 -19.48 31.68
CA ILE A 255 19.64 -20.37 30.52
C ILE A 255 18.45 -20.04 29.60
N TRP A 256 17.35 -19.57 30.17
CA TRP A 256 16.11 -19.25 29.45
C TRP A 256 16.10 -17.88 28.78
N ASN A 257 17.06 -16.99 29.08
CA ASN A 257 17.08 -15.61 28.57
C ASN A 257 17.01 -15.55 27.04
N LYS A 258 17.69 -16.47 26.34
CA LYS A 258 17.65 -16.53 24.86
C LYS A 258 16.27 -16.95 24.32
N VAL A 259 15.60 -17.88 25.00
CA VAL A 259 14.25 -18.33 24.62
C VAL A 259 13.23 -17.24 24.94
N SER A 260 13.36 -16.59 26.11
CA SER A 260 12.54 -15.42 26.48
C SER A 260 12.62 -14.30 25.43
N ALA A 261 13.81 -14.00 24.93
CA ALA A 261 13.99 -13.01 23.86
C ALA A 261 13.28 -13.42 22.55
N LEU A 262 13.28 -14.72 22.20
CA LEU A 262 12.56 -15.22 21.03
C LEU A 262 11.04 -15.08 21.18
N TYR A 263 10.50 -15.33 22.39
CA TYR A 263 9.10 -15.10 22.70
C TYR A 263 8.74 -13.62 22.57
N GLU A 264 9.56 -12.73 23.14
CA GLU A 264 9.40 -11.27 23.05
C GLU A 264 9.40 -10.78 21.60
N GLU A 265 10.43 -11.13 20.82
CA GLU A 265 10.53 -10.78 19.41
C GLU A 265 9.33 -11.30 18.60
N THR A 266 8.91 -12.54 18.88
CA THR A 266 7.78 -13.16 18.19
C THR A 266 6.49 -12.45 18.53
N TYR A 267 6.23 -12.17 19.80
CA TYR A 267 5.05 -11.47 20.25
C TYR A 267 4.91 -10.12 19.54
N PHE A 268 5.96 -9.29 19.56
CA PHE A 268 5.93 -7.99 18.89
C PHE A 268 5.77 -8.11 17.38
N ALA A 269 6.39 -9.09 16.73
CA ALA A 269 6.22 -9.31 15.30
C ALA A 269 4.77 -9.73 14.94
N LEU A 270 4.11 -10.53 15.78
CA LEU A 270 2.73 -10.98 15.55
C LEU A 270 1.72 -9.82 15.67
N ILE A 271 1.88 -8.95 16.67
CA ILE A 271 0.97 -7.82 16.91
C ILE A 271 1.25 -6.58 16.04
N GLN A 272 2.18 -6.67 15.09
CA GLN A 272 2.47 -5.61 14.09
C GLN A 272 1.53 -5.64 12.87
N GLY A 273 0.54 -6.53 12.83
CA GLY A 273 -0.53 -6.51 11.81
C GLY A 273 -0.26 -7.32 10.54
N GLN A 274 0.67 -8.28 10.57
CA GLN A 274 0.89 -9.22 9.45
C GLN A 274 -0.13 -10.38 9.42
N TYR A 275 -0.72 -10.70 10.57
CA TYR A 275 -1.66 -11.79 10.76
C TYR A 275 -3.02 -11.23 11.17
N THR A 276 -4.09 -11.92 10.80
CA THR A 276 -5.45 -11.58 11.25
C THR A 276 -5.62 -11.90 12.73
N LEU A 277 -6.49 -11.16 13.42
CA LEU A 277 -6.78 -11.39 14.84
C LEU A 277 -7.25 -12.83 15.08
N ARG A 278 -8.02 -13.40 14.12
CA ARG A 278 -8.47 -14.78 14.18
C ARG A 278 -7.32 -15.79 14.23
N GLN A 279 -6.25 -15.57 13.47
CA GLN A 279 -5.07 -16.45 13.50
C GLN A 279 -4.28 -16.29 14.81
N LEU A 280 -4.23 -15.07 15.34
CA LEU A 280 -3.51 -14.76 16.57
C LEU A 280 -4.22 -15.27 17.82
N ASN A 281 -5.55 -15.30 17.81
CA ASN A 281 -6.39 -15.72 18.94
C ASN A 281 -6.07 -17.11 19.48
N ASP A 282 -5.62 -18.04 18.63
CA ASP A 282 -5.31 -19.41 19.03
C ASP A 282 -3.84 -19.58 19.47
N ILE A 283 -2.97 -18.60 19.18
CA ILE A 283 -1.51 -18.69 19.39
C ILE A 283 -1.06 -17.83 20.57
N ILE A 284 -1.54 -16.58 20.62
CA ILE A 284 -1.06 -15.57 21.58
C ILE A 284 -1.28 -15.98 23.05
N PRO A 285 -2.42 -16.56 23.47
CA PRO A 285 -2.59 -16.92 24.88
C PRO A 285 -1.54 -17.89 25.41
N ASN A 286 -1.27 -18.97 24.67
CA ASN A 286 -0.24 -19.94 25.03
C ASN A 286 1.17 -19.35 24.89
N LEU A 287 1.39 -18.50 23.89
CA LEU A 287 2.66 -17.79 23.71
C LEU A 287 2.97 -16.89 24.91
N LEU A 288 2.00 -16.10 25.37
CA LEU A 288 2.14 -15.21 26.51
C LEU A 288 2.30 -15.97 27.83
N ALA A 289 1.51 -17.02 28.05
CA ALA A 289 1.65 -17.89 29.22
C ALA A 289 3.06 -18.50 29.29
N ASN A 290 3.57 -19.00 28.16
CA ASN A 290 4.92 -19.58 28.11
C ASN A 290 6.01 -18.52 28.22
N TRP A 291 5.82 -17.33 27.64
CA TRP A 291 6.75 -16.21 27.81
C TRP A 291 6.87 -15.79 29.27
N LEU A 292 5.73 -15.64 29.96
CA LEU A 292 5.67 -15.34 31.39
C LEU A 292 6.36 -16.44 32.23
N LYS A 293 6.24 -17.70 31.80
CA LYS A 293 6.87 -18.85 32.47
C LYS A 293 8.40 -18.90 32.31
N VAL A 294 8.95 -18.46 31.17
CA VAL A 294 10.40 -18.52 30.88
C VAL A 294 11.16 -17.26 31.25
N VAL A 295 10.48 -16.11 31.39
CA VAL A 295 11.15 -14.83 31.64
C VAL A 295 11.85 -14.82 33.00
N ASN A 296 13.04 -14.22 33.06
CA ASN A 296 13.66 -13.93 34.34
C ASN A 296 12.79 -12.88 35.07
N PRO A 297 12.46 -13.05 36.37
CA PRO A 297 11.62 -12.11 37.11
C PRO A 297 12.07 -10.65 37.02
N SER A 298 13.37 -10.39 36.83
CA SER A 298 13.91 -9.04 36.65
C SER A 298 13.43 -8.37 35.35
N TYR A 299 13.05 -9.12 34.33
CA TYR A 299 12.56 -8.62 33.04
C TYR A 299 11.07 -8.92 32.83
N ALA A 300 10.34 -9.29 33.88
CA ALA A 300 8.96 -9.77 33.77
C ALA A 300 7.92 -8.67 33.46
N VAL A 301 8.30 -7.39 33.48
CA VAL A 301 7.39 -6.25 33.28
C VAL A 301 6.61 -6.35 31.96
N PHE A 302 7.30 -6.48 30.83
CA PHE A 302 6.67 -6.58 29.52
C PHE A 302 5.75 -7.80 29.33
N PRO A 303 6.20 -9.05 29.60
CA PRO A 303 5.33 -10.21 29.46
C PRO A 303 4.11 -10.14 30.38
N SER A 304 4.28 -9.62 31.60
CA SER A 304 3.15 -9.45 32.52
C SER A 304 2.16 -8.41 32.00
N ALA A 305 2.64 -7.26 31.52
CA ALA A 305 1.78 -6.24 30.91
C ALA A 305 1.06 -6.77 29.64
N ALA A 306 1.74 -7.58 28.83
CA ALA A 306 1.16 -8.22 27.67
C ALA A 306 0.05 -9.22 28.02
N VAL A 307 0.23 -10.02 29.08
CA VAL A 307 -0.80 -10.93 29.62
C VAL A 307 -2.03 -10.15 30.09
N LEU A 308 -1.84 -9.12 30.92
CA LEU A 308 -2.95 -8.33 31.46
C LEU A 308 -3.70 -7.56 30.37
N ALA A 309 -2.99 -6.92 29.45
CA ALA A 309 -3.61 -6.21 28.33
C ALA A 309 -4.37 -7.16 27.39
N TRP A 310 -3.85 -8.37 27.15
CA TRP A 310 -4.55 -9.35 26.33
C TRP A 310 -5.81 -9.87 27.00
N ASP A 311 -5.77 -10.19 28.29
CA ASP A 311 -6.96 -10.66 29.02
C ASP A 311 -8.05 -9.58 29.10
N GLU A 312 -7.68 -8.30 29.25
CA GLU A 312 -8.66 -7.23 29.29
C GLU A 312 -9.39 -7.02 27.95
N ILE A 313 -8.65 -7.06 26.83
CA ILE A 313 -9.24 -6.89 25.50
C ILE A 313 -9.91 -8.18 25.01
N PHE A 314 -9.36 -9.34 25.36
CA PHE A 314 -9.88 -10.66 24.98
C PHE A 314 -10.08 -11.55 26.22
N PRO A 315 -11.14 -11.29 27.02
CA PRO A 315 -11.38 -12.01 28.27
C PRO A 315 -11.50 -13.51 28.10
N SER A 316 -11.16 -14.27 29.14
CA SER A 316 -11.32 -15.73 29.24
C SER A 316 -10.45 -16.58 28.31
N LYS A 317 -9.41 -15.98 27.72
CA LYS A 317 -8.44 -16.69 26.85
C LYS A 317 -7.18 -17.14 27.58
N ILE A 318 -6.83 -16.49 28.69
CA ILE A 318 -5.68 -16.83 29.53
C ILE A 318 -6.21 -17.42 30.84
N ASP A 319 -5.55 -18.46 31.35
CA ASP A 319 -5.89 -19.04 32.65
C ASP A 319 -5.67 -18.01 33.77
N SER A 320 -6.65 -17.92 34.69
CA SER A 320 -6.59 -17.17 35.94
C SER A 320 -5.27 -17.29 36.72
N ALA A 321 -4.66 -18.49 36.72
CA ALA A 321 -3.39 -18.70 37.42
C ALA A 321 -2.23 -17.90 36.79
N ASN A 322 -2.22 -17.73 35.46
CA ASN A 322 -1.21 -16.93 34.76
C ASN A 322 -1.45 -15.43 34.94
N ILE A 323 -2.72 -15.00 35.05
CA ILE A 323 -3.09 -13.61 35.33
C ILE A 323 -2.61 -13.22 36.74
N GLU A 324 -2.95 -14.03 37.75
CA GLU A 324 -2.48 -13.82 39.14
C GLU A 324 -0.94 -13.84 39.21
N HIS A 325 -0.28 -14.69 38.42
CA HIS A 325 1.19 -14.71 38.35
C HIS A 325 1.76 -13.42 37.75
N ALA A 326 1.15 -12.88 36.69
CA ALA A 326 1.56 -11.62 36.07
C ALA A 326 1.40 -10.43 37.02
N GLU A 327 0.28 -10.33 37.74
CA GLU A 327 0.05 -9.28 38.76
C GLU A 327 1.10 -9.35 39.88
N ASN A 328 1.40 -10.56 40.35
CA ASN A 328 2.43 -10.79 41.36
C ASN A 328 3.82 -10.39 40.86
N LEU A 329 4.18 -10.68 39.61
CA LEU A 329 5.47 -10.28 39.05
C LEU A 329 5.60 -8.77 38.86
N LEU A 330 4.52 -8.09 38.43
CA LEU A 330 4.50 -6.63 38.27
C LEU A 330 4.67 -5.91 39.61
N SER A 331 3.94 -6.31 40.64
CA SER A 331 3.99 -5.70 41.97
C SER A 331 5.37 -5.78 42.65
N HIS A 332 6.18 -6.78 42.29
CA HIS A 332 7.53 -6.98 42.83
C HIS A 332 8.65 -6.51 41.89
N SER A 333 8.31 -5.93 40.74
CA SER A 333 9.30 -5.48 39.77
C SER A 333 9.96 -4.16 40.20
N ILE A 334 11.29 -4.14 40.22
CA ILE A 334 12.10 -2.96 40.61
C ILE A 334 12.64 -2.23 39.37
N ASN A 335 12.55 -2.86 38.20
CA ASN A 335 13.15 -2.35 36.97
C ASN A 335 12.21 -1.37 36.27
N HIS A 336 12.64 -0.11 36.18
CA HIS A 336 12.00 0.89 35.33
C HIS A 336 12.18 0.51 33.86
N VAL A 337 11.06 0.19 33.21
CA VAL A 337 10.97 0.12 31.75
C VAL A 337 10.81 1.54 31.20
N ASN A 338 11.46 1.83 30.08
CA ASN A 338 11.30 3.10 29.37
C ASN A 338 9.94 3.14 28.66
N GLY A 339 8.89 3.47 29.41
CA GLY A 339 7.51 3.54 28.91
C GLY A 339 7.33 4.59 27.81
N LEU A 340 8.09 5.69 27.87
CA LEU A 340 8.06 6.75 26.87
C LEU A 340 8.50 6.24 25.50
N GLU A 341 9.66 5.57 25.43
CA GLU A 341 10.21 5.03 24.18
C GLU A 341 9.26 4.00 23.54
N TYR A 342 8.70 3.10 24.34
CA TYR A 342 7.75 2.09 23.84
C TYR A 342 6.46 2.74 23.29
N SER A 343 5.97 3.79 23.96
CA SER A 343 4.81 4.56 23.53
C SER A 343 5.08 5.34 22.23
N LEU A 344 6.28 5.90 22.07
CA LEU A 344 6.69 6.55 20.82
C LEU A 344 6.75 5.56 19.65
N HIS A 345 7.30 4.36 19.88
CA HIS A 345 7.30 3.31 18.86
C HIS A 345 5.88 2.84 18.49
N LEU A 346 4.93 2.84 19.42
CA LEU A 346 3.51 2.61 19.13
C LEU A 346 2.95 3.72 18.24
N PHE A 347 3.16 4.99 18.58
CA PHE A 347 2.72 6.11 17.76
C PHE A 347 3.32 6.09 16.35
N GLU A 348 4.60 5.75 16.22
CA GLU A 348 5.26 5.59 14.93
C GLU A 348 4.64 4.44 14.12
N SER A 349 4.36 3.30 14.75
CA SER A 349 3.70 2.16 14.11
C SER A 349 2.31 2.55 13.56
N ILE A 350 1.53 3.29 14.35
CA ILE A 350 0.23 3.84 13.96
C ILE A 350 0.42 4.79 12.75
N THR A 351 1.46 5.62 12.79
CA THR A 351 1.78 6.58 11.73
C THR A 351 2.13 5.92 10.41
N GLN A 352 3.03 4.93 10.43
CA GLN A 352 3.42 4.17 9.26
C GLN A 352 2.22 3.39 8.67
N TRP A 353 1.37 2.82 9.53
CA TRP A 353 0.17 2.12 9.08
C TRP A 353 -0.83 3.07 8.41
N ALA A 354 -1.12 4.23 8.99
CA ALA A 354 -2.07 5.18 8.43
C ALA A 354 -1.60 5.70 7.06
N GLN A 355 -0.29 6.01 6.92
CA GLN A 355 0.31 6.38 5.64
C GLN A 355 0.13 5.29 4.58
N LYS A 356 0.37 4.02 4.93
CA LYS A 356 0.17 2.87 4.02
C LYS A 356 -1.30 2.73 3.59
N GLN A 357 -2.24 3.13 4.44
CA GLN A 357 -3.68 3.13 4.13
C GLN A 357 -4.20 4.41 3.47
N ASN A 358 -3.30 5.36 3.14
CA ASN A 358 -3.65 6.70 2.66
C ASN A 358 -4.67 7.39 3.59
N ILE A 359 -4.39 7.35 4.90
CA ILE A 359 -5.11 8.08 5.95
C ILE A 359 -4.10 9.04 6.59
N GLU A 360 -4.47 10.31 6.67
CA GLU A 360 -3.65 11.34 7.29
C GLU A 360 -3.93 11.41 8.79
N ILE A 361 -2.90 11.21 9.61
CA ILE A 361 -2.94 11.47 11.06
C ILE A 361 -2.65 12.94 11.21
N GLY A 362 -3.67 13.73 11.54
CA GLY A 362 -3.59 15.18 11.46
C GLY A 362 -2.29 15.76 12.03
N HIS A 363 -1.72 16.76 11.34
CA HIS A 363 -0.39 17.28 11.61
C HIS A 363 -0.17 17.72 13.07
N ARG A 364 -1.22 18.22 13.71
CA ARG A 364 -1.21 18.61 15.12
C ARG A 364 -0.93 17.45 16.08
N PHE A 365 -1.49 16.25 15.85
CA PHE A 365 -1.21 15.09 16.70
C PHE A 365 0.26 14.71 16.64
N LYS A 366 0.82 14.67 15.43
CA LYS A 366 2.24 14.38 15.22
C LYS A 366 3.12 15.39 15.94
N TRP A 367 2.83 16.69 15.77
CA TRP A 367 3.57 17.75 16.46
C TRP A 367 3.46 17.65 17.99
N LEU A 368 2.27 17.40 18.54
CA LEU A 368 2.07 17.23 19.99
C LEU A 368 2.89 16.06 20.56
N VAL A 369 2.97 14.94 19.83
CA VAL A 369 3.76 13.77 20.23
C VAL A 369 5.26 14.05 20.14
N ASP A 370 5.74 14.64 19.04
CA ASP A 370 7.14 15.02 18.87
C ASP A 370 7.60 15.96 20.00
N GLU A 371 6.70 16.85 20.42
CA GLU A 371 6.93 17.71 21.57
C GLU A 371 7.00 16.93 22.89
N LEU A 372 6.01 16.10 23.21
CA LEU A 372 6.03 15.33 24.45
C LEU A 372 7.28 14.44 24.58
N ALA A 373 7.83 13.95 23.45
CA ALA A 373 9.09 13.22 23.40
C ALA A 373 10.31 14.05 23.84
N ASP A 374 10.28 15.39 23.72
CA ASP A 374 11.42 16.25 24.03
C ASP A 374 11.57 16.54 25.53
N LEU A 375 12.26 15.66 26.25
CA LEU A 375 12.57 15.79 27.69
C LEU A 375 13.57 16.91 28.04
N ARG A 376 14.09 17.68 27.07
CA ARG A 376 15.13 18.70 27.33
C ARG A 376 14.57 19.98 27.95
N THR A 377 13.31 20.29 27.71
CA THR A 377 12.64 21.50 28.22
C THR A 377 11.36 21.16 28.95
N ASN A 378 11.01 21.92 29.99
CA ASN A 378 9.74 21.80 30.71
C ASN A 378 8.71 22.77 30.13
N ARG A 379 7.45 22.33 30.04
CA ARG A 379 6.32 23.08 29.46
C ARG A 379 5.44 23.65 30.54
N ILE A 380 5.30 24.97 30.57
CA ILE A 380 4.40 25.65 31.48
C ILE A 380 3.25 26.28 30.69
N LEU A 381 2.03 25.89 31.04
CA LEU A 381 0.82 26.56 30.57
C LEU A 381 0.61 27.86 31.35
N VAL A 382 0.69 28.99 30.68
CA VAL A 382 0.39 30.29 31.26
C VAL A 382 -1.02 30.69 30.86
N THR A 383 -1.93 30.70 31.83
CA THR A 383 -3.35 30.98 31.60
C THR A 383 -3.95 31.94 32.62
N GLY A 384 -5.21 32.31 32.43
CA GLY A 384 -5.98 33.14 33.35
C GLY A 384 -7.04 33.99 32.65
N THR A 385 -7.81 34.75 33.43
CA THR A 385 -8.93 35.55 32.90
C THR A 385 -8.48 36.80 32.14
N SER A 386 -9.33 37.29 31.25
CA SER A 386 -9.05 38.49 30.46
C SER A 386 -8.78 39.73 31.34
N GLY A 387 -7.67 40.43 31.07
CA GLY A 387 -7.26 41.64 31.79
C GLY A 387 -6.33 41.42 33.00
N ASN A 388 -5.95 40.17 33.29
CA ASN A 388 -5.03 39.81 34.39
C ASN A 388 -3.55 40.19 34.16
N GLY A 389 -3.17 40.59 32.94
CA GLY A 389 -1.78 40.93 32.61
C GLY A 389 -0.91 39.75 32.16
N LYS A 390 -1.51 38.63 31.71
CA LYS A 390 -0.78 37.48 31.15
C LYS A 390 0.14 37.86 29.98
N THR A 391 -0.38 38.58 28.98
CA THR A 391 0.42 39.04 27.83
C THR A 391 1.59 39.92 28.26
N THR A 392 1.35 40.85 29.18
CA THR A 392 2.41 41.75 29.68
C THR A 392 3.49 41.01 30.45
N PHE A 393 3.12 39.96 31.19
CA PHE A 393 4.07 39.06 31.87
C PHE A 393 4.94 38.29 30.88
N ILE A 394 4.34 37.74 29.82
CA ILE A 394 5.11 36.99 28.81
C ILE A 394 6.06 37.92 28.05
N ASN A 395 5.58 39.07 27.58
CA ASN A 395 6.42 40.04 26.86
C ASN A 395 7.57 40.57 27.75
N SER A 396 7.36 40.73 29.06
CA SER A 396 8.44 41.14 29.97
C SER A 396 9.52 40.08 30.16
N ILE A 397 9.19 38.79 29.98
CA ILE A 397 10.18 37.70 29.97
C ILE A 397 10.91 37.61 28.64
N LEU A 398 10.18 37.73 27.52
CA LEU A 398 10.77 37.66 26.18
C LEU A 398 11.68 38.86 25.88
N GLY A 399 11.41 40.02 26.50
CA GLY A 399 12.12 41.28 26.23
C GLY A 399 11.60 42.03 25.01
N GLU A 400 10.58 41.48 24.33
CA GLU A 400 9.97 42.00 23.11
C GLU A 400 8.44 41.96 23.21
N ASN A 401 7.75 42.87 22.52
CA ASN A 401 6.28 42.93 22.47
C ASN A 401 5.72 42.03 21.37
N ILE A 402 5.85 40.71 21.56
CA ILE A 402 5.45 39.70 20.56
C ILE A 402 3.95 39.38 20.68
N LEU A 403 3.44 39.23 21.89
CA LEU A 403 2.03 38.95 22.10
C LEU A 403 1.21 40.25 22.15
N GLU A 404 0.11 40.29 21.40
CA GLU A 404 -0.86 41.39 21.44
C GLU A 404 -1.72 41.37 22.71
N LYS A 405 -2.42 42.49 22.98
CA LYS A 405 -3.30 42.64 24.16
C LYS A 405 -4.38 41.56 24.27
N SER A 406 -4.78 40.95 23.16
CA SER A 406 -5.70 39.81 23.12
C SER A 406 -5.21 38.80 22.09
N ILE A 407 -4.89 37.58 22.54
CA ILE A 407 -4.61 36.45 21.66
C ILE A 407 -5.88 35.61 21.46
N SER A 408 -6.11 35.17 20.23
CA SER A 408 -7.25 34.36 19.77
C SER A 408 -6.92 32.86 19.71
N ASN A 409 -5.64 32.54 19.53
CA ASN A 409 -5.12 31.19 19.41
C ASN A 409 -4.14 30.86 20.56
N VAL A 410 -3.88 29.58 20.78
CA VAL A 410 -2.82 29.12 21.69
C VAL A 410 -1.46 29.37 21.03
N VAL A 411 -0.54 29.96 21.77
CA VAL A 411 0.82 30.28 21.30
C VAL A 411 1.85 29.54 22.13
N VAL A 412 2.75 28.82 21.48
CA VAL A 412 3.81 28.00 22.09
C VAL A 412 5.15 28.67 21.82
N LEU A 413 5.73 29.27 22.85
CA LEU A 413 6.96 30.05 22.79
C LEU A 413 8.17 29.21 23.16
N LYS A 414 9.15 29.16 22.27
CA LYS A 414 10.37 28.37 22.42
C LYS A 414 11.62 29.19 22.13
N ASN A 415 12.71 28.82 22.76
CA ASN A 415 14.02 29.35 22.41
C ASN A 415 14.58 28.67 21.14
N ASP A 416 15.00 29.46 20.17
CA ASP A 416 15.75 29.02 18.99
C ASP A 416 16.78 30.08 18.56
N ALA A 417 17.75 29.72 17.72
CA ALA A 417 18.72 30.67 17.20
C ALA A 417 18.11 31.65 16.18
N HIS A 418 17.03 31.25 15.50
CA HIS A 418 16.36 32.03 14.45
C HIS A 418 14.87 32.18 14.76
N ILE A 419 14.26 33.20 14.16
CA ILE A 419 12.81 33.40 14.27
C ILE A 419 12.13 32.47 13.27
N GLU A 420 11.24 31.62 13.76
CA GLU A 420 10.44 30.71 12.94
C GLU A 420 9.05 30.61 13.57
N ILE A 421 8.01 30.84 12.78
CA ILE A 421 6.62 30.86 13.24
C ILE A 421 5.86 29.80 12.44
N ASN A 422 5.31 28.81 13.14
CA ASN A 422 4.57 27.69 12.57
C ASN A 422 3.11 27.76 13.04
N ALA A 423 2.18 27.97 12.12
CA ALA A 423 0.77 27.78 12.39
C ALA A 423 0.37 26.33 12.06
N ILE A 424 -0.08 25.60 13.08
CA ILE A 424 -0.28 24.16 13.07
C ILE A 424 -1.77 23.87 13.20
N THR A 425 -2.33 23.21 12.20
CA THR A 425 -3.71 22.70 12.18
C THR A 425 -3.68 21.17 12.04
N ASP A 426 -4.84 20.51 12.08
CA ASP A 426 -4.90 19.08 11.75
C ASP A 426 -4.57 18.83 10.26
N SER A 427 -4.83 19.79 9.38
CA SER A 427 -4.68 19.65 7.92
C SER A 427 -3.33 20.10 7.35
N ALA A 428 -2.65 21.02 8.00
CA ALA A 428 -1.43 21.64 7.46
C ALA A 428 -0.60 22.32 8.54
N ILE A 429 0.70 22.45 8.25
CA ILE A 429 1.63 23.32 8.97
C ILE A 429 2.09 24.39 7.99
N THR A 430 1.87 25.67 8.32
CA THR A 430 2.34 26.81 7.52
C THR A 430 3.43 27.56 8.28
N THR A 431 4.60 27.69 7.68
CA THR A 431 5.79 28.33 8.27
C THR A 431 6.00 29.72 7.68
N THR A 432 6.33 30.69 8.52
CA THR A 432 6.78 32.03 8.13
C THR A 432 7.90 32.53 9.06
N GLU A 433 8.76 33.39 8.53
CA GLU A 433 9.78 34.11 9.29
C GLU A 433 9.35 35.56 9.58
N ASP A 434 8.22 36.01 9.00
CA ASP A 434 7.73 37.38 9.10
C ASP A 434 6.72 37.54 10.25
N VAL A 435 7.07 38.38 11.23
CA VAL A 435 6.22 38.71 12.39
C VAL A 435 4.94 39.43 11.96
N SER A 436 4.93 40.13 10.82
CA SER A 436 3.72 40.78 10.30
C SER A 436 2.70 39.78 9.76
N ASP A 437 3.15 38.67 9.18
CA ASP A 437 2.29 37.56 8.78
C ASP A 437 1.67 36.86 9.99
N TYR A 438 2.42 36.74 11.09
CA TYR A 438 1.91 36.24 12.36
C TYR A 438 0.71 37.07 12.87
N HIS A 439 0.76 38.40 12.78
CA HIS A 439 -0.38 39.25 13.17
C HIS A 439 -1.61 39.03 12.28
N ASN A 440 -1.41 38.77 10.98
CA ASN A 440 -2.50 38.42 10.06
C ASN A 440 -3.10 37.04 10.40
N MET A 441 -2.27 36.05 10.73
CA MET A 441 -2.71 34.72 11.18
C MET A 441 -3.54 34.78 12.47
N MET A 442 -3.16 35.64 13.42
CA MET A 442 -3.88 35.83 14.68
C MET A 442 -5.21 36.57 14.54
N SER A 443 -5.43 37.27 13.41
CA SER A 443 -6.62 38.09 13.15
C SER A 443 -7.73 37.36 12.39
N GLN A 444 -7.49 36.14 11.89
CA GLN A 444 -8.49 35.38 11.13
C GLN A 444 -9.53 34.74 12.06
N HIS A 445 -10.80 35.12 11.88
CA HIS A 445 -11.92 34.48 12.58
C HIS A 445 -12.24 33.14 11.93
N HIS A 446 -11.86 32.03 12.58
CA HIS A 446 -12.24 30.69 12.14
C HIS A 446 -13.63 30.32 12.68
N PRO A 447 -14.55 29.83 11.82
CA PRO A 447 -15.93 29.53 12.18
C PRO A 447 -16.09 28.26 13.03
N THR A 448 -15.12 27.33 12.99
CA THR A 448 -15.12 26.13 13.83
C THR A 448 -13.85 26.02 14.69
N TYR A 449 -13.98 25.32 15.82
CA TYR A 449 -12.88 25.11 16.76
C TYR A 449 -11.73 24.27 16.16
N ARG A 450 -12.04 23.26 15.33
CA ARG A 450 -11.04 22.37 14.70
C ARG A 450 -10.15 23.06 13.67
N ASP A 451 -10.59 24.19 13.12
CA ASP A 451 -9.84 24.97 12.14
C ASP A 451 -8.93 26.04 12.77
N ARG A 452 -8.92 26.16 14.10
CA ARG A 452 -8.03 27.12 14.79
C ARG A 452 -6.62 26.57 14.90
N ALA A 453 -5.65 27.33 14.40
CA ALA A 453 -4.25 26.96 14.47
C ALA A 453 -3.68 27.10 15.89
N CYS A 454 -2.85 26.14 16.30
CA CYS A 454 -1.85 26.35 17.34
C CYS A 454 -0.66 27.07 16.71
N VAL A 455 -0.17 28.14 17.33
CA VAL A 455 0.99 28.86 16.79
C VAL A 455 2.23 28.52 17.60
N GLU A 456 3.16 27.80 17.01
CA GLU A 456 4.51 27.66 17.54
C GLU A 456 5.35 28.87 17.10
N PHE A 457 5.98 29.53 18.06
CA PHE A 457 6.81 30.70 17.84
C PHE A 457 8.18 30.45 18.45
N LYS A 458 9.17 30.23 17.59
CA LYS A 458 10.57 30.05 17.94
C LYS A 458 11.29 31.37 17.82
N LEU A 459 12.05 31.76 18.85
CA LEU A 459 12.84 32.99 18.84
C LEU A 459 14.05 32.91 19.78
N PRO A 460 15.08 33.75 19.59
CA PRO A 460 16.16 33.85 20.57
C PRO A 460 15.66 34.41 21.91
N CYS A 461 15.59 33.56 22.94
CA CYS A 461 15.17 33.96 24.28
C CYS A 461 16.08 33.34 25.35
N ARG A 462 16.94 34.20 25.92
CA ARG A 462 17.92 33.78 26.94
C ARG A 462 17.26 33.16 28.17
N PHE A 463 16.15 33.73 28.65
CA PHE A 463 15.45 33.21 29.83
C PHE A 463 14.91 31.80 29.60
N LEU A 464 14.25 31.55 28.46
CA LEU A 464 13.74 30.21 28.12
C LEU A 464 14.87 29.19 27.98
N ASN A 465 15.99 29.58 27.37
CA ASN A 465 17.16 28.70 27.22
C ASN A 465 17.83 28.33 28.55
N GLU A 466 18.13 29.33 29.39
CA GLU A 466 18.83 29.13 30.67
C GLU A 466 18.02 28.28 31.64
N ASN A 467 16.69 28.46 31.64
CA ASN A 467 15.77 27.71 32.51
C ASN A 467 15.24 26.42 31.88
N LYS A 468 15.58 26.14 30.60
CA LYS A 468 15.05 25.01 29.82
C LYS A 468 13.51 24.98 29.80
N LEU A 469 12.88 26.09 29.42
CA LEU A 469 11.44 26.27 29.45
C LEU A 469 10.84 26.47 28.06
N THR A 470 9.61 25.99 27.91
CA THR A 470 8.70 26.30 26.83
C THR A 470 7.41 26.84 27.44
N PHE A 471 6.93 28.00 26.96
CA PHE A 471 5.67 28.56 27.44
C PHE A 471 4.54 28.27 26.47
N VAL A 472 3.43 27.75 27.00
CA VAL A 472 2.19 27.58 26.26
C VAL A 472 1.23 28.64 26.78
N VAL A 473 0.88 29.60 25.94
CA VAL A 473 0.07 30.75 26.33
C VAL A 473 -1.30 30.63 25.68
N THR A 474 -2.35 30.60 26.51
CA THR A 474 -3.72 30.45 26.00
C THR A 474 -4.43 31.79 25.89
N PRO A 475 -5.49 31.90 25.08
CA PRO A 475 -6.46 33.00 25.18
C PRO A 475 -6.98 33.20 26.62
N GLY A 476 -7.42 34.43 26.93
CA GLY A 476 -8.02 34.74 28.23
C GLY A 476 -9.45 34.20 28.36
N PHE A 477 -9.80 33.62 29.50
CA PHE A 477 -11.17 33.14 29.73
C PHE A 477 -12.17 34.30 29.72
N ASN A 478 -13.05 34.33 28.72
CA ASN A 478 -14.09 35.36 28.55
C ASN A 478 -15.42 34.96 29.21
N ARG A 479 -16.46 35.81 29.10
CA ARG A 479 -17.80 35.56 29.69
C ARG A 479 -18.63 34.53 28.92
N ASN A 480 -18.26 34.21 27.69
CA ASN A 480 -18.90 33.18 26.87
C ASN A 480 -18.04 31.91 26.94
N ASN A 481 -18.68 30.73 27.08
CA ASN A 481 -18.01 29.47 27.38
C ASN A 481 -17.10 28.92 26.26
N ASP A 482 -17.13 29.51 25.06
CA ASP A 482 -16.49 28.97 23.85
C ASP A 482 -14.96 28.76 23.96
N THR A 483 -14.27 29.48 24.85
CA THR A 483 -12.80 29.36 25.02
C THR A 483 -12.38 28.28 26.02
N ARG A 484 -13.32 27.56 26.65
CA ARG A 484 -13.00 26.52 27.65
C ARG A 484 -12.47 25.25 27.00
N ASP A 485 -13.16 24.78 25.96
CA ASP A 485 -12.80 23.55 25.24
C ASP A 485 -11.41 23.65 24.59
N GLU A 486 -11.06 24.85 24.12
CA GLU A 486 -9.73 25.23 23.60
C GLU A 486 -8.60 24.92 24.57
N ILE A 487 -8.75 25.35 25.82
CA ILE A 487 -7.68 25.25 26.81
C ILE A 487 -7.54 23.81 27.30
N PHE A 488 -8.66 23.10 27.40
CA PHE A 488 -8.70 21.73 27.90
C PHE A 488 -7.97 20.74 26.99
N GLU A 489 -7.90 21.01 25.69
CA GLU A 489 -7.13 20.16 24.78
C GLU A 489 -5.62 20.21 25.02
N TYR A 490 -5.09 21.35 25.48
CA TYR A 490 -3.66 21.51 25.78
C TYR A 490 -3.29 21.26 27.24
N LEU A 491 -4.24 20.91 28.11
CA LEU A 491 -3.91 20.56 29.50
C LEU A 491 -3.01 19.32 29.55
N ASN A 492 -3.29 18.32 28.70
CA ASN A 492 -2.46 17.12 28.57
C ASN A 492 -1.18 17.34 27.74
N PHE A 493 -0.88 18.58 27.33
CA PHE A 493 0.35 18.93 26.61
C PHE A 493 1.44 19.53 27.53
N VAL A 494 1.08 19.99 28.72
CA VAL A 494 1.96 20.78 29.60
C VAL A 494 2.36 20.02 30.87
N ASP A 495 3.49 20.38 31.47
CA ASP A 495 4.00 19.78 32.71
C ASP A 495 3.47 20.50 33.96
N GLU A 496 3.24 21.82 33.86
CA GLU A 496 2.69 22.65 34.94
C GLU A 496 1.75 23.72 34.40
N LEU A 497 0.84 24.17 35.26
CA LEU A 497 -0.02 25.32 34.99
C LEU A 497 0.36 26.49 35.89
N LEU A 498 0.67 27.62 35.28
CA LEU A 498 0.85 28.91 35.93
C LEU A 498 -0.36 29.82 35.68
N PHE A 499 -1.21 29.97 36.68
CA PHE A 499 -2.39 30.82 36.60
C PHE A 499 -2.07 32.26 37.01
N VAL A 500 -2.24 33.20 36.07
CA VAL A 500 -1.96 34.62 36.30
C VAL A 500 -3.17 35.31 36.94
N LEU A 501 -2.97 35.90 38.10
CA LEU A 501 -3.95 36.66 38.87
C LEU A 501 -3.65 38.16 38.81
N ASN A 502 -4.70 38.98 38.93
CA ASN A 502 -4.54 40.41 39.13
C ASN A 502 -4.46 40.75 40.63
N ALA A 503 -3.37 41.41 41.06
CA ALA A 503 -3.20 41.88 42.43
C ALA A 503 -4.29 42.85 42.92
N ASP A 504 -4.99 43.56 42.02
CA ASP A 504 -6.10 44.45 42.39
C ASP A 504 -7.34 43.68 42.90
N SER A 505 -7.53 42.44 42.42
CA SER A 505 -8.71 41.62 42.72
C SER A 505 -8.38 40.12 42.59
N PRO A 506 -7.48 39.60 43.44
CA PRO A 506 -6.94 38.26 43.25
C PRO A 506 -7.94 37.16 43.65
N PHE A 507 -7.92 36.08 42.88
CA PHE A 507 -8.62 34.83 43.16
C PHE A 507 -10.14 35.03 43.32
N THR A 508 -10.80 35.49 42.27
CA THR A 508 -12.25 35.67 42.22
C THR A 508 -13.00 34.32 42.19
N ASP A 509 -14.30 34.31 42.51
CA ASP A 509 -15.12 33.09 42.41
C ASP A 509 -15.09 32.48 40.99
N LYS A 510 -15.08 33.33 39.94
CA LYS A 510 -14.97 32.87 38.56
C LYS A 510 -13.64 32.17 38.28
N GLU A 511 -12.53 32.72 38.77
CA GLU A 511 -11.21 32.10 38.63
C GLU A 511 -11.15 30.76 39.37
N ARG A 512 -11.71 30.70 40.58
CA ARG A 512 -11.84 29.44 41.33
C ARG A 512 -12.62 28.39 40.53
N ASP A 513 -13.79 28.74 40.00
CA ASP A 513 -14.63 27.76 39.28
C ASP A 513 -13.96 27.25 37.99
N ILE A 514 -13.18 28.10 37.30
CA ILE A 514 -12.36 27.68 36.15
C ILE A 514 -11.28 26.69 36.59
N LEU A 515 -10.58 26.98 37.68
CA LEU A 515 -9.49 26.14 38.18
C LEU A 515 -9.99 24.80 38.70
N LEU A 516 -11.16 24.76 39.35
CA LEU A 516 -11.81 23.52 39.76
C LEU A 516 -12.18 22.68 38.54
N SER A 517 -12.71 23.31 37.48
CA SER A 517 -13.01 22.61 36.23
C SER A 517 -11.73 22.05 35.57
N ILE A 518 -10.62 22.78 35.60
CA ILE A 518 -9.32 22.25 35.11
C ILE A 518 -8.89 21.03 35.94
N GLN A 519 -9.03 21.09 37.26
CA GLN A 519 -8.65 19.98 38.14
C GLN A 519 -9.56 18.76 37.96
N GLU A 520 -10.84 18.95 37.63
CA GLU A 520 -11.74 17.84 37.25
C GLU A 520 -11.29 17.14 35.96
N HIS A 521 -10.77 17.87 34.98
CA HIS A 521 -10.32 17.30 33.70
C HIS A 521 -8.92 16.70 33.77
N THR A 522 -8.01 17.30 34.55
CA THR A 522 -6.63 16.85 34.73
C THR A 522 -6.25 16.87 36.21
N PRO A 523 -6.62 15.85 37.00
CA PRO A 523 -6.43 15.83 38.45
C PRO A 523 -4.97 15.92 38.90
N ASN A 524 -4.06 15.35 38.09
CA ASN A 524 -2.64 15.28 38.39
C ASN A 524 -1.86 16.55 37.97
N LEU A 525 -2.49 17.49 37.26
CA LEU A 525 -1.82 18.70 36.80
C LEU A 525 -1.58 19.67 37.96
N GLN A 526 -0.32 19.94 38.27
CA GLN A 526 0.04 20.89 39.32
C GLN A 526 -0.22 22.33 38.89
N ILE A 527 -0.91 23.07 39.77
CA ILE A 527 -1.32 24.46 39.56
C ILE A 527 -0.57 25.38 40.52
N HIS A 528 0.15 26.34 39.96
CA HIS A 528 0.82 27.41 40.68
C HIS A 528 0.33 28.78 40.18
N PHE A 529 0.56 29.82 40.97
CA PHE A 529 -0.05 31.13 40.74
C PHE A 529 1.00 32.23 40.60
N LEU A 530 0.75 33.12 39.65
CA LEU A 530 1.48 34.37 39.48
C LEU A 530 0.58 35.54 39.87
N LEU A 531 0.93 36.27 40.92
CA LEU A 531 0.20 37.48 41.31
C LEU A 531 0.81 38.69 40.59
N ASN A 532 0.22 39.09 39.48
CA ASN A 532 0.75 40.17 38.63
C ASN A 532 0.20 41.55 39.02
N LYS A 533 0.86 42.62 38.56
CA LYS A 533 0.57 44.04 38.85
C LYS A 533 0.78 44.45 40.30
N ILE A 534 1.74 43.82 40.99
CA ILE A 534 2.10 44.22 42.37
C ILE A 534 2.60 45.68 42.43
N ASP A 535 3.06 46.23 41.32
CA ASP A 535 3.42 47.64 41.14
C ASP A 535 2.27 48.62 41.37
N ASN A 536 1.01 48.16 41.28
CA ASN A 536 -0.15 48.96 41.63
C ASN A 536 -0.31 49.15 43.16
N ILE A 537 0.40 48.36 43.97
CA ILE A 537 0.30 48.39 45.43
C ILE A 537 1.43 49.27 45.99
N TYR A 538 1.06 50.42 46.56
CA TYR A 538 1.99 51.48 46.97
C TYR A 538 2.89 51.17 48.19
N SER A 539 2.77 50.00 48.84
CA SER A 539 3.52 49.64 50.06
C SER A 539 3.90 48.17 50.12
N GLU A 540 5.16 47.86 50.44
CA GLU A 540 5.64 46.47 50.65
C GLU A 540 4.86 45.73 51.75
N ALA A 541 4.40 46.43 52.78
CA ALA A 541 3.60 45.83 53.85
C ALA A 541 2.23 45.38 53.34
N GLU A 542 1.64 46.15 52.41
CA GLU A 542 0.35 45.81 51.79
C GLU A 542 0.51 44.68 50.76
N VAL A 543 1.62 44.65 50.01
CA VAL A 543 1.96 43.51 49.12
C VAL A 543 2.04 42.21 49.91
N LYS A 544 2.73 42.21 51.07
CA LYS A 544 2.82 41.02 51.94
C LYS A 544 1.46 40.58 52.46
N ARG A 545 0.59 41.52 52.82
CA ARG A 545 -0.77 41.23 53.27
C ARG A 545 -1.61 40.61 52.16
N VAL A 546 -1.69 41.26 50.99
CA VAL A 546 -2.46 40.77 49.84
C VAL A 546 -1.99 39.37 49.43
N LEU A 547 -0.67 39.15 49.41
CA LEU A 547 -0.10 37.84 49.11
C LEU A 547 -0.50 36.78 50.15
N HIS A 548 -0.44 37.09 51.44
CA HIS A 548 -0.83 36.17 52.50
C HIS A 548 -2.33 35.83 52.47
N ASP A 549 -3.20 36.84 52.32
CA ASP A 549 -4.65 36.66 52.23
C ASP A 549 -5.04 35.82 50.99
N THR A 550 -4.39 36.10 49.86
CA THR A 550 -4.58 35.37 48.60
C THR A 550 -4.11 33.92 48.72
N ALA A 551 -2.92 33.68 49.30
CA ALA A 551 -2.39 32.35 49.55
C ALA A 551 -3.31 31.51 50.44
N THR A 552 -3.85 32.11 51.50
CA THR A 552 -4.77 31.42 52.40
C THR A 552 -6.04 30.96 51.67
N ARG A 553 -6.58 31.81 50.79
CA ARG A 553 -7.77 31.46 49.97
C ARG A 553 -7.48 30.38 48.94
N ILE A 554 -6.33 30.45 48.25
CA ILE A 554 -5.92 29.44 47.27
C ILE A 554 -5.67 28.09 47.94
N ASN A 555 -4.92 28.07 49.04
CA ASN A 555 -4.52 26.84 49.73
C ASN A 555 -5.69 26.08 50.36
N THR A 556 -6.87 26.70 50.45
CA THR A 556 -8.12 26.03 50.82
C THR A 556 -8.57 25.02 49.76
N TYR A 557 -8.29 25.29 48.48
CA TYR A 557 -8.65 24.43 47.34
C TYR A 557 -7.44 23.70 46.75
N PHE A 558 -6.27 24.34 46.77
CA PHE A 558 -5.01 23.84 46.21
C PHE A 558 -3.90 23.84 47.28
N PRO A 559 -3.85 22.85 48.19
CA PRO A 559 -2.98 22.89 49.37
C PRO A 559 -1.48 23.00 49.07
N TYR A 560 -1.05 22.50 47.92
CA TYR A 560 0.35 22.48 47.48
C TYR A 560 0.70 23.64 46.52
N ALA A 561 -0.26 24.51 46.22
CA ALA A 561 -0.04 25.63 45.32
C ALA A 561 0.92 26.65 45.94
N ARG A 562 1.72 27.27 45.07
CA ARG A 562 2.65 28.34 45.45
C ARG A 562 2.29 29.59 44.67
N ILE A 563 2.54 30.74 45.28
CA ILE A 563 2.22 32.05 44.70
C ILE A 563 3.49 32.87 44.57
N PHE A 564 3.73 33.39 43.37
CA PHE A 564 4.85 34.29 43.09
C PHE A 564 4.37 35.72 42.79
N PRO A 565 4.80 36.74 43.54
CA PRO A 565 4.48 38.14 43.24
C PRO A 565 5.34 38.65 42.07
N TYR A 566 4.69 39.27 41.07
CA TYR A 566 5.38 39.77 39.88
C TYR A 566 4.94 41.16 39.43
N SER A 567 5.89 41.95 38.91
CA SER A 567 5.64 43.24 38.27
C SER A 567 6.14 43.21 36.83
N SER A 568 5.22 43.34 35.87
CA SER A 568 5.59 43.41 34.44
C SER A 568 6.17 44.78 34.04
N LEU A 569 6.09 45.80 34.90
CA LEU A 569 6.62 47.15 34.62
C LEU A 569 8.08 47.33 35.04
N TYR A 570 8.52 46.63 36.11
CA TYR A 570 9.84 46.80 36.72
C TYR A 570 10.62 45.49 36.76
N THR A 571 10.73 44.81 35.62
CA THR A 571 11.46 43.55 35.50
C THR A 571 12.95 43.78 35.77
N SER A 572 13.43 43.33 36.93
CA SER A 572 14.83 43.40 37.33
C SER A 572 15.48 42.02 37.27
N SER A 573 16.81 41.97 37.15
CA SER A 573 17.55 40.70 37.19
C SER A 573 17.30 39.91 38.48
N GLN A 574 17.07 40.61 39.61
CA GLN A 574 16.70 39.94 40.86
C GLN A 574 15.33 39.25 40.76
N GLN A 575 14.31 39.93 40.25
CA GLN A 575 12.97 39.35 40.11
C GLN A 575 12.95 38.16 39.13
N LEU A 576 13.75 38.22 38.06
CA LEU A 576 13.90 37.09 37.13
C LEU A 576 14.60 35.89 37.80
N ASN A 577 15.64 36.13 38.60
CA ASN A 577 16.28 35.07 39.38
C ASN A 577 15.32 34.45 40.40
N ASP A 578 14.54 35.26 41.11
CA ASP A 578 13.55 34.77 42.07
C ASP A 578 12.44 33.95 41.35
N LEU A 579 12.05 34.34 40.14
CA LEU A 579 11.10 33.59 39.30
C LEU A 579 11.71 32.25 38.85
N THR A 580 12.99 32.25 38.47
CA THR A 580 13.76 31.05 38.14
C THR A 580 13.79 30.07 39.32
N GLU A 581 14.09 30.54 40.53
CA GLU A 581 14.04 29.71 41.74
C GLU A 581 12.64 29.16 42.03
N PHE A 582 11.61 29.99 41.83
CA PHE A 582 10.22 29.57 41.96
C PHE A 582 9.88 28.42 41.01
N ILE A 583 10.23 28.54 39.73
CA ILE A 583 9.95 27.53 38.71
C ILE A 583 10.75 26.25 38.97
N HIS A 584 12.06 26.33 39.17
CA HIS A 584 12.89 25.13 39.39
C HIS A 584 12.46 24.32 40.60
N PHE A 585 12.05 24.99 41.68
CA PHE A 585 11.57 24.29 42.87
C PHE A 585 10.35 23.40 42.58
N ASN A 586 9.45 23.82 41.70
CA ASN A 586 8.24 23.04 41.38
C ASN A 586 8.57 21.75 40.60
N PHE A 587 9.70 21.74 39.86
CA PHE A 587 10.15 20.58 39.07
C PHE A 587 11.10 19.61 39.81
N ASN A 588 11.66 19.97 40.96
CA ASN A 588 12.73 19.21 41.63
C ASN A 588 12.35 17.78 42.08
N HIS A 589 11.06 17.46 42.17
CA HIS A 589 10.56 16.17 42.66
C HIS A 589 9.67 15.43 41.65
N LYS A 590 9.61 15.90 40.39
CA LYS A 590 8.75 15.31 39.37
C LYS A 590 9.47 14.25 38.56
N ASN A 591 8.77 13.14 38.32
CA ASN A 591 9.16 12.19 37.30
C ASN A 591 8.54 12.61 35.95
N ILE A 592 9.21 13.55 35.27
CA ILE A 592 8.75 14.10 33.99
C ILE A 592 8.60 13.02 32.92
N ASP A 593 9.41 11.96 32.96
CA ASP A 593 9.32 10.85 32.02
C ASP A 593 7.99 10.09 32.17
N ALA A 594 7.60 9.74 33.40
CA ALA A 594 6.32 9.08 33.68
C ALA A 594 5.12 9.99 33.36
N GLU A 595 5.14 11.26 33.81
CA GLU A 595 4.05 12.21 33.54
C GLU A 595 3.84 12.46 32.04
N ARG A 596 4.91 12.49 31.24
CA ARG A 596 4.81 12.67 29.79
C ARG A 596 4.44 11.40 29.06
N THR A 597 4.82 10.25 29.59
CA THR A 597 4.33 8.96 29.09
C THR A 597 2.81 8.91 29.21
N GLU A 598 2.22 9.23 30.37
CA GLU A 598 0.76 9.30 30.57
C GLU A 598 0.08 10.19 29.51
N LYS A 599 0.61 11.40 29.32
CA LYS A 599 0.11 12.38 28.35
C LYS A 599 0.24 11.90 26.91
N LEU A 600 1.34 11.22 26.58
CA LEU A 600 1.56 10.62 25.27
C LEU A 600 0.53 9.52 25.00
N LEU A 601 0.25 8.65 25.97
CA LEU A 601 -0.79 7.61 25.86
C LEU A 601 -2.17 8.21 25.61
N PHE A 602 -2.51 9.32 26.27
CA PHE A 602 -3.73 10.07 26.00
C PHE A 602 -3.84 10.53 24.53
N PHE A 603 -2.76 11.05 23.95
CA PHE A 603 -2.76 11.46 22.53
C PHE A 603 -2.73 10.28 21.56
N ILE A 604 -2.07 9.17 21.91
CA ILE A 604 -2.14 7.93 21.13
C ILE A 604 -3.58 7.42 21.09
N ARG A 605 -4.28 7.39 22.23
CA ARG A 605 -5.70 7.02 22.30
C ARG A 605 -6.55 7.91 21.39
N LYS A 606 -6.40 9.24 21.49
CA LYS A 606 -7.09 10.18 20.59
C LYS A 606 -6.76 9.94 19.11
N THR A 607 -5.51 9.61 18.80
CA THR A 607 -5.08 9.30 17.43
C THR A 607 -5.78 8.04 16.90
N ILE A 608 -5.89 6.98 17.72
CA ILE A 608 -6.59 5.75 17.36
C ILE A 608 -8.09 6.06 17.09
N THR A 609 -8.75 6.80 17.96
CA THR A 609 -10.15 7.22 17.75
C THR A 609 -10.30 8.07 16.47
N TYR A 610 -9.39 9.01 16.24
CA TYR A 610 -9.40 9.85 15.04
C TYR A 610 -9.26 9.03 13.74
N LEU A 611 -8.47 7.95 13.75
CA LEU A 611 -8.32 7.07 12.60
C LEU A 611 -9.62 6.30 12.26
N LEU A 612 -10.41 5.93 13.27
CA LEU A 612 -11.73 5.34 13.06
C LEU A 612 -12.67 6.33 12.37
N ASP A 613 -12.74 7.56 12.88
CA ASP A 613 -13.56 8.62 12.30
C ASP A 613 -13.14 8.92 10.86
N LYS A 614 -11.83 9.03 10.59
CA LYS A 614 -11.30 9.29 9.25
C LYS A 614 -11.58 8.17 8.26
N ARG A 615 -11.65 6.92 8.72
CA ARG A 615 -12.06 5.80 7.87
C ARG A 615 -13.51 5.97 7.41
N VAL A 616 -14.41 6.29 8.34
CA VAL A 616 -15.84 6.51 8.04
C VAL A 616 -16.01 7.72 7.12
N GLU A 617 -15.29 8.81 7.40
CA GLU A 617 -15.27 10.00 6.54
C GLU A 617 -14.81 9.67 5.11
N LYS A 618 -13.73 8.87 4.97
CA LYS A 618 -13.24 8.43 3.66
C LYS A 618 -14.25 7.57 2.91
N GLU A 619 -14.95 6.67 3.61
CA GLU A 619 -16.02 5.88 3.02
C GLU A 619 -17.18 6.77 2.51
N ASN A 620 -17.63 7.70 3.34
CA ASN A 620 -18.69 8.65 2.97
C ASN A 620 -18.27 9.53 1.79
N ASN A 621 -17.04 10.08 1.81
CA ASN A 621 -16.51 10.88 0.71
C ASN A 621 -16.44 10.09 -0.61
N LEU A 622 -16.10 8.80 -0.57
CA LEU A 622 -16.13 7.94 -1.75
C LEU A 622 -17.55 7.74 -2.26
N VAL A 623 -18.52 7.49 -1.37
CA VAL A 623 -19.94 7.33 -1.73
C VAL A 623 -20.47 8.62 -2.35
N ASP A 624 -20.22 9.77 -1.73
CA ASP A 624 -20.65 11.07 -2.23
C ASP A 624 -20.01 11.41 -3.58
N ALA A 625 -18.73 11.10 -3.76
CA ALA A 625 -18.03 11.30 -5.02
C ALA A 625 -18.53 10.37 -6.14
N ILE A 626 -18.97 9.14 -5.81
CA ILE A 626 -19.62 8.23 -6.76
C ILE A 626 -20.97 8.80 -7.17
N ASN A 627 -21.83 9.15 -6.20
CA ASN A 627 -23.16 9.70 -6.45
C ASN A 627 -23.08 10.99 -7.29
N TRP A 628 -22.15 11.88 -6.96
CA TRP A 628 -21.93 13.11 -7.72
C TRP A 628 -21.47 12.82 -9.16
N ASN A 629 -20.57 11.84 -9.37
CA ASN A 629 -20.16 11.44 -10.72
C ASN A 629 -21.33 10.81 -11.51
N GLU A 630 -22.20 10.03 -10.86
CA GLU A 630 -23.41 9.47 -11.48
C GLU A 630 -24.37 10.58 -11.91
N ASP A 631 -24.59 11.59 -11.08
CA ASP A 631 -25.38 12.78 -11.43
C ASP A 631 -24.76 13.55 -12.61
N MET A 632 -23.44 13.66 -12.65
CA MET A 632 -22.72 14.29 -13.76
C MET A 632 -22.86 13.49 -15.06
N LEU A 633 -22.86 12.16 -15.01
CA LEU A 633 -23.16 11.32 -16.18
C LEU A 633 -24.55 11.60 -16.74
N VAL A 634 -25.56 11.75 -15.89
CA VAL A 634 -26.92 12.08 -16.33
C VAL A 634 -26.94 13.43 -17.06
N LYS A 635 -26.25 14.44 -16.51
CA LYS A 635 -26.14 15.78 -17.14
C LYS A 635 -25.38 15.75 -18.46
N LEU A 636 -24.24 15.05 -18.53
CA LEU A 636 -23.44 14.91 -19.75
C LEU A 636 -24.24 14.22 -20.86
N ASN A 637 -24.93 13.12 -20.54
CA ASN A 637 -25.80 12.43 -21.50
C ASN A 637 -26.98 13.32 -21.94
N GLY A 638 -27.55 14.09 -21.01
CA GLY A 638 -28.54 15.14 -21.33
C GLY A 638 -28.00 16.16 -22.34
N SER A 639 -26.78 16.66 -22.14
CA SER A 639 -26.10 17.59 -23.04
C SER A 639 -25.85 16.99 -24.42
N ILE A 640 -25.45 15.71 -24.51
CA ILE A 640 -25.28 15.02 -25.80
C ILE A 640 -26.62 14.93 -26.55
N ASN A 641 -27.72 14.62 -25.86
CA ASN A 641 -29.06 14.55 -26.47
C ASN A 641 -29.54 15.93 -26.92
N ASN A 642 -29.29 16.97 -26.12
CA ASN A 642 -29.61 18.35 -26.48
C ASN A 642 -28.82 18.79 -27.70
N LEU A 643 -27.51 18.52 -27.75
CA LEU A 643 -26.67 18.81 -28.90
C LEU A 643 -27.12 18.07 -30.16
N THR A 644 -27.53 16.81 -30.04
CA THR A 644 -28.09 16.03 -31.16
C THR A 644 -29.37 16.68 -31.71
N THR A 645 -30.21 17.23 -30.84
CA THR A 645 -31.43 17.93 -31.25
C THR A 645 -31.10 19.25 -31.93
N PHE A 646 -30.16 20.00 -31.36
CA PHE A 646 -29.71 21.29 -31.87
C PHE A 646 -29.00 21.17 -33.24
N GLU A 647 -28.13 20.17 -33.42
CA GLU A 647 -27.50 19.86 -34.70
C GLU A 647 -28.55 19.63 -35.80
N ARG A 648 -29.58 18.80 -35.52
CA ARG A 648 -30.67 18.54 -36.48
C ARG A 648 -31.45 19.80 -36.84
N GLU A 649 -31.70 20.68 -35.88
CA GLU A 649 -32.36 21.96 -36.11
C GLU A 649 -31.53 22.82 -37.08
N LYS A 650 -30.22 22.94 -36.84
CA LYS A 650 -29.31 23.72 -37.71
C LYS A 650 -29.17 23.11 -39.10
N ILE A 651 -29.09 21.79 -39.22
CA ILE A 651 -29.14 21.08 -40.51
C ILE A 651 -30.42 21.44 -41.27
N HIS A 652 -31.57 21.35 -40.60
CA HIS A 652 -32.85 21.65 -41.22
C HIS A 652 -32.92 23.11 -41.70
N PHE A 653 -32.52 24.06 -40.86
CA PHE A 653 -32.57 25.48 -41.20
C PHE A 653 -31.67 25.83 -42.40
N ILE A 654 -30.40 25.39 -42.37
CA ILE A 654 -29.41 25.73 -43.41
C ILE A 654 -29.81 25.10 -44.76
N THR A 655 -30.20 23.83 -44.75
CA THR A 655 -30.62 23.11 -45.98
C THR A 655 -31.94 23.66 -46.54
N GLN A 656 -32.88 24.03 -45.68
CA GLN A 656 -34.15 24.63 -46.12
C GLN A 656 -33.96 26.03 -46.69
N SER A 657 -33.04 26.82 -46.12
CA SER A 657 -32.63 28.12 -46.66
C SER A 657 -32.03 27.98 -48.06
N TYR A 658 -31.16 26.98 -48.27
CA TYR A 658 -30.59 26.67 -49.59
C TYR A 658 -31.68 26.30 -50.62
N ARG A 659 -32.62 25.44 -50.24
CA ARG A 659 -33.74 25.03 -51.11
C ARG A 659 -34.63 26.20 -51.50
N SER A 660 -34.88 27.12 -50.57
CA SER A 660 -35.67 28.32 -50.80
C SER A 660 -35.00 29.23 -51.84
N MET A 661 -33.70 29.46 -51.68
CA MET A 661 -32.88 30.18 -52.66
C MET A 661 -32.91 29.53 -54.05
N LYS A 662 -32.72 28.21 -54.14
CA LYS A 662 -32.76 27.46 -55.40
C LYS A 662 -34.14 27.57 -56.07
N THR A 663 -35.21 27.56 -55.28
CA THR A 663 -36.60 27.70 -55.77
C THR A 663 -36.84 29.07 -56.40
N GLU A 664 -36.24 30.12 -55.86
CA GLU A 664 -36.34 31.48 -56.41
C GLU A 664 -35.72 31.56 -57.81
N ILE A 665 -34.53 30.98 -58.00
CA ILE A 665 -33.86 30.87 -59.31
C ILE A 665 -34.65 29.95 -60.26
N THR A 666 -35.25 28.89 -59.73
CA THR A 666 -36.12 27.97 -60.50
C THR A 666 -37.32 28.72 -61.08
N ASN A 667 -37.93 29.62 -60.31
CA ASN A 667 -39.06 30.44 -60.76
C ASN A 667 -38.64 31.43 -61.85
N ASP A 668 -37.49 32.11 -61.68
CA ASP A 668 -36.93 33.03 -62.70
C ASP A 668 -36.70 32.32 -64.04
N LEU A 669 -36.09 31.13 -64.00
CA LEU A 669 -35.85 30.31 -65.19
C LEU A 669 -37.15 29.85 -65.87
N THR A 670 -38.14 29.44 -65.07
CA THR A 670 -39.43 28.96 -65.57
C THR A 670 -40.20 30.08 -66.27
N GLU A 671 -40.08 31.31 -65.79
CA GLU A 671 -40.74 32.47 -66.39
C GLU A 671 -40.02 32.98 -67.66
N ASN A 672 -38.69 33.07 -67.62
CA ASN A 672 -37.92 33.81 -68.63
C ASN A 672 -37.40 32.97 -69.80
N ILE A 673 -37.07 31.68 -69.60
CA ILE A 673 -36.62 30.82 -70.71
C ILE A 673 -37.66 30.77 -71.84
N PRO A 674 -38.96 30.50 -71.58
CA PRO A 674 -39.97 30.48 -72.65
C PRO A 674 -40.07 31.81 -73.40
N LYS A 675 -39.96 32.95 -72.69
CA LYS A 675 -39.99 34.29 -73.31
C LYS A 675 -38.79 34.49 -74.24
N ILE A 676 -37.59 34.07 -73.82
CA ILE A 676 -36.37 34.14 -74.64
C ILE A 676 -36.52 33.28 -75.88
N LEU A 677 -36.99 32.03 -75.74
CA LEU A 677 -37.19 31.12 -76.87
C LEU A 677 -38.21 31.66 -77.87
N LYS A 678 -39.35 32.19 -77.40
CA LYS A 678 -40.35 32.86 -78.27
C LYS A 678 -39.77 34.07 -79.00
N SER A 679 -38.93 34.87 -78.34
CA SER A 679 -38.29 36.06 -78.95
C SER A 679 -37.32 35.75 -80.11
N CYS A 680 -36.90 34.49 -80.27
CA CYS A 680 -36.10 34.06 -81.41
C CYS A 680 -36.88 34.13 -82.73
N SER A 681 -38.20 34.27 -82.68
CA SER A 681 -39.02 34.55 -83.87
C SER A 681 -38.57 35.80 -84.63
N ASN A 682 -37.97 36.78 -83.93
CA ASN A 682 -37.43 38.02 -84.51
C ASN A 682 -36.21 37.81 -85.41
N LEU A 683 -35.53 36.64 -85.34
CA LEU A 683 -34.42 36.30 -86.23
C LEU A 683 -34.90 35.78 -87.60
N ILE A 684 -36.19 35.47 -87.71
CA ILE A 684 -36.81 35.04 -88.95
C ILE A 684 -37.08 36.30 -89.77
N SER A 685 -36.63 36.32 -91.02
CA SER A 685 -36.93 37.38 -91.99
C SER A 685 -37.41 36.76 -93.31
N GLU A 686 -38.01 37.54 -94.20
CA GLU A 686 -38.42 37.03 -95.51
C GLU A 686 -37.22 36.62 -96.40
N GLU A 687 -35.99 37.02 -96.05
CA GLU A 687 -34.78 36.64 -96.78
C GLU A 687 -34.08 35.38 -96.23
N SER A 688 -34.48 34.90 -95.06
CA SER A 688 -33.84 33.77 -94.36
C SER A 688 -33.76 32.47 -95.19
N ASP A 689 -32.76 31.62 -94.92
CA ASP A 689 -32.65 30.29 -95.52
C ASP A 689 -33.54 29.27 -94.78
N PHE A 690 -34.79 29.18 -95.23
CA PHE A 690 -35.76 28.22 -94.70
C PHE A 690 -35.34 26.75 -94.84
N GLY A 691 -34.33 26.41 -95.65
CA GLY A 691 -33.78 25.06 -95.77
C GLY A 691 -32.94 24.60 -94.57
N HIS A 692 -32.29 25.54 -93.87
CA HIS A 692 -31.44 25.29 -92.68
C HIS A 692 -31.96 25.98 -91.39
N MET A 693 -33.13 26.62 -91.47
CA MET A 693 -33.70 27.44 -90.40
C MET A 693 -33.92 26.72 -89.07
N ASP A 694 -34.24 25.42 -89.09
CA ASP A 694 -34.38 24.62 -87.88
C ASP A 694 -33.06 24.50 -87.10
N THR A 695 -31.95 24.41 -87.83
CA THR A 695 -30.61 24.31 -87.26
C THR A 695 -30.10 25.67 -86.81
N GLU A 696 -30.29 26.72 -87.61
CA GLU A 696 -29.90 28.08 -87.25
C GLU A 696 -30.70 28.60 -86.05
N LEU A 697 -32.02 28.39 -86.02
CA LEU A 697 -32.85 28.78 -84.88
C LEU A 697 -32.53 27.95 -83.63
N ASN A 698 -32.27 26.64 -83.74
CA ASN A 698 -31.87 25.83 -82.58
C ASN A 698 -30.56 26.33 -81.99
N LYS A 699 -29.56 26.62 -82.85
CA LYS A 699 -28.28 27.17 -82.43
C LYS A 699 -28.46 28.53 -81.77
N ALA A 700 -29.20 29.44 -82.40
CA ALA A 700 -29.46 30.78 -81.85
C ALA A 700 -30.27 30.76 -80.54
N MET A 701 -31.24 29.84 -80.41
CA MET A 701 -31.98 29.62 -79.17
C MET A 701 -31.07 29.12 -78.05
N ASN A 702 -30.19 28.16 -78.31
CA ASN A 702 -29.19 27.72 -77.33
C ASN A 702 -28.21 28.83 -76.98
N GLU A 703 -27.70 29.59 -77.96
CA GLU A 703 -26.80 30.73 -77.71
C GLU A 703 -27.47 31.81 -76.86
N ARG A 704 -28.74 32.16 -77.13
CA ARG A 704 -29.48 33.16 -76.33
C ARG A 704 -29.82 32.67 -74.93
N VAL A 705 -30.23 31.41 -74.77
CA VAL A 705 -30.46 30.81 -73.44
C VAL A 705 -29.14 30.73 -72.68
N HIS A 706 -28.06 30.27 -73.31
CA HIS A 706 -26.74 30.20 -72.67
C HIS A 706 -26.25 31.58 -72.24
N LYS A 707 -26.42 32.60 -73.09
CA LYS A 707 -26.10 33.99 -72.75
C LYS A 707 -26.91 34.52 -71.57
N TYR A 708 -28.21 34.22 -71.50
CA TYR A 708 -29.04 34.59 -70.34
C TYR A 708 -28.61 33.85 -69.06
N LEU A 709 -28.33 32.55 -69.18
CA LEU A 709 -27.82 31.77 -68.05
C LEU A 709 -26.47 32.31 -67.55
N GLU A 710 -25.53 32.62 -68.45
CA GLU A 710 -24.18 33.09 -68.09
C GLU A 710 -24.14 34.55 -67.63
N GLN A 711 -24.90 35.46 -68.25
CA GLN A 711 -24.83 36.90 -68.00
C GLN A 711 -25.85 37.40 -66.99
N THR A 712 -26.88 36.60 -66.65
CA THR A 712 -27.96 37.03 -65.77
C THR A 712 -28.21 36.04 -64.64
N VAL A 713 -28.46 34.77 -64.96
CA VAL A 713 -28.84 33.78 -63.94
C VAL A 713 -27.65 33.38 -63.07
N LEU A 714 -26.48 33.09 -63.66
CA LEU A 714 -25.29 32.66 -62.93
C LEU A 714 -24.76 33.74 -61.97
N PRO A 715 -24.65 35.03 -62.36
CA PRO A 715 -24.26 36.08 -61.43
C PRO A 715 -25.28 36.25 -60.28
N ASN A 716 -26.58 36.16 -60.58
CA ASN A 716 -27.62 36.23 -59.56
C ASN A 716 -27.56 35.04 -58.60
N LEU A 717 -27.38 33.82 -59.13
CA LEU A 717 -27.21 32.61 -58.33
C LEU A 717 -25.94 32.68 -57.48
N ALA A 718 -24.83 33.19 -58.02
CA ALA A 718 -23.59 33.39 -57.27
C ALA A 718 -23.79 34.36 -56.08
N LEU A 719 -24.46 35.49 -56.32
CA LEU A 719 -24.79 36.44 -55.26
C LEU A 719 -25.71 35.81 -54.20
N SER A 720 -26.73 35.08 -54.63
CA SER A 720 -27.64 34.38 -53.72
C SER A 720 -26.92 33.32 -52.89
N MET A 721 -25.99 32.57 -53.48
CA MET A 721 -25.17 31.60 -52.73
C MET A 721 -24.21 32.27 -51.76
N GLN A 722 -23.60 33.41 -52.11
CA GLN A 722 -22.80 34.20 -51.17
C GLN A 722 -23.63 34.67 -49.97
N ASN A 723 -24.85 35.14 -50.22
CA ASN A 723 -25.78 35.53 -49.15
C ASN A 723 -26.17 34.33 -48.28
N TRP A 724 -26.47 33.18 -48.88
CA TRP A 724 -26.77 31.95 -48.14
C TRP A 724 -25.58 31.48 -47.28
N ILE A 725 -24.34 31.54 -47.79
CA ILE A 725 -23.14 31.24 -47.00
C ILE A 725 -23.00 32.22 -45.84
N ALA A 726 -23.25 33.51 -46.06
CA ALA A 726 -23.18 34.52 -45.00
C ALA A 726 -24.24 34.27 -43.90
N THR A 727 -25.48 33.93 -44.28
CA THR A 727 -26.52 33.52 -43.34
C THR A 727 -26.13 32.26 -42.58
N SER A 728 -25.60 31.25 -43.27
CA SER A 728 -25.17 30.00 -42.65
C SER A 728 -24.00 30.19 -41.69
N ASN A 729 -23.05 31.07 -42.03
CA ASN A 729 -21.96 31.45 -41.12
C ASN A 729 -22.49 32.05 -39.82
N ASN A 730 -23.50 32.92 -39.88
CA ASN A 730 -24.10 33.48 -38.67
C ASN A 730 -24.77 32.41 -37.80
N GLU A 731 -25.45 31.43 -38.41
CA GLU A 731 -26.05 30.29 -37.69
C GLU A 731 -24.99 29.40 -37.02
N LEU A 732 -23.88 29.13 -37.72
CA LEU A 732 -22.78 28.35 -37.17
C LEU A 732 -22.04 29.11 -36.06
N LEU A 733 -21.87 30.43 -36.17
CA LEU A 733 -21.32 31.26 -35.09
C LEU A 733 -22.22 31.24 -33.85
N GLN A 734 -23.54 31.37 -34.00
CA GLN A 734 -24.47 31.22 -32.88
C GLN A 734 -24.39 29.83 -32.25
N SER A 735 -24.18 28.80 -33.06
CA SER A 735 -24.01 27.43 -32.58
C SER A 735 -22.73 27.29 -31.74
N GLN A 736 -21.64 27.93 -32.14
CA GLN A 736 -20.40 27.98 -31.38
C GLN A 736 -20.60 28.73 -30.04
N THR A 737 -21.29 29.87 -30.04
CA THR A 737 -21.60 30.61 -28.80
C THR A 737 -22.44 29.78 -27.82
N TYR A 738 -23.46 29.07 -28.31
CA TYR A 738 -24.26 28.15 -27.48
C TYR A 738 -23.39 27.05 -26.84
N LEU A 739 -22.44 26.50 -27.60
CA LEU A 739 -21.54 25.46 -27.11
C LEU A 739 -20.52 25.99 -26.10
N GLU A 740 -20.06 27.23 -26.24
CA GLU A 740 -19.22 27.90 -25.24
C GLU A 740 -19.97 28.06 -23.92
N GLU A 741 -21.22 28.53 -23.95
CA GLU A 741 -22.08 28.64 -22.76
C GLU A 741 -22.34 27.28 -22.10
N LEU A 742 -22.59 26.24 -22.91
CA LEU A 742 -22.75 24.87 -22.42
C LEU A 742 -21.46 24.34 -21.76
N SER A 743 -20.32 24.62 -22.39
CA SER A 743 -19.00 24.24 -21.89
C SER A 743 -18.71 24.92 -20.55
N GLU A 744 -18.99 26.21 -20.42
CA GLU A 744 -18.83 26.98 -19.19
C GLU A 744 -19.77 26.46 -18.09
N GLY A 745 -21.04 26.18 -18.42
CA GLY A 745 -21.99 25.62 -17.47
C GLY A 745 -21.57 24.24 -16.93
N LEU A 746 -21.06 23.37 -17.80
CA LEU A 746 -20.53 22.06 -17.38
C LEU A 746 -19.25 22.21 -16.55
N ASN A 747 -18.29 23.04 -16.98
CA ASN A 747 -17.04 23.26 -16.25
C ASN A 747 -17.28 23.92 -14.87
N SER A 748 -18.26 24.82 -14.76
CA SER A 748 -18.65 25.39 -13.48
C SER A 748 -19.19 24.34 -12.50
N LEU A 749 -19.85 23.28 -13.00
CA LEU A 749 -20.26 22.16 -12.16
C LEU A 749 -19.07 21.31 -11.74
N PHE A 750 -18.12 21.06 -12.64
CA PHE A 750 -16.88 20.32 -12.34
C PHE A 750 -15.92 21.08 -11.42
N GLY A 751 -16.02 22.41 -11.35
CA GLY A 751 -15.08 23.26 -10.61
C GLY A 751 -13.73 23.46 -11.33
N GLU A 752 -13.57 22.89 -12.52
CA GLU A 752 -12.36 23.01 -13.34
C GLU A 752 -12.68 22.89 -14.84
N ASN A 753 -11.78 23.42 -15.67
CA ASN A 753 -11.94 23.48 -17.12
C ASN A 753 -11.58 22.13 -17.78
N ARG A 754 -12.51 21.16 -17.72
CA ARG A 754 -12.35 19.82 -18.31
C ARG A 754 -12.86 19.69 -19.74
N ILE A 755 -13.90 20.45 -20.09
CA ILE A 755 -14.67 20.28 -21.32
C ILE A 755 -14.48 21.51 -22.20
N GLN A 756 -14.25 21.30 -23.49
CA GLN A 756 -14.09 22.36 -24.49
C GLN A 756 -14.81 21.94 -25.78
N LEU A 757 -15.83 22.71 -26.16
CA LEU A 757 -16.75 22.37 -27.25
C LEU A 757 -16.52 23.27 -28.47
N GLU A 758 -15.45 23.00 -29.23
CA GLU A 758 -15.07 23.78 -30.42
C GLU A 758 -15.49 23.12 -31.74
N CYS A 759 -16.21 23.86 -32.58
CA CYS A 759 -16.66 23.39 -33.88
C CYS A 759 -15.64 23.59 -35.01
N ASP A 760 -15.80 22.85 -36.13
CA ASP A 760 -14.92 22.95 -37.29
C ASP A 760 -15.44 23.92 -38.37
N PHE A 761 -15.01 25.18 -38.30
CA PHE A 761 -15.39 26.22 -39.26
C PHE A 761 -14.82 26.04 -40.68
N LYS A 762 -13.93 25.06 -40.94
CA LYS A 762 -13.40 24.79 -42.28
C LYS A 762 -14.49 24.46 -43.30
N VAL A 763 -15.63 23.95 -42.84
CA VAL A 763 -16.82 23.70 -43.65
C VAL A 763 -17.24 24.93 -44.47
N LEU A 764 -17.15 26.13 -43.88
CA LEU A 764 -17.50 27.36 -44.58
C LEU A 764 -16.51 27.74 -45.68
N ASP A 765 -15.22 27.47 -45.45
CA ASP A 765 -14.18 27.71 -46.46
C ASP A 765 -14.35 26.76 -47.65
N ASP A 766 -14.71 25.50 -47.38
CA ASP A 766 -15.01 24.52 -48.42
C ASP A 766 -16.28 24.90 -49.20
N TRP A 767 -17.34 25.35 -48.52
CA TRP A 767 -18.56 25.85 -49.19
C TRP A 767 -18.31 27.07 -50.07
N ARG A 768 -17.48 28.03 -49.61
CA ARG A 768 -17.07 29.18 -50.44
C ARG A 768 -16.33 28.72 -51.68
N ARG A 769 -15.33 27.84 -51.52
CA ARG A 769 -14.52 27.32 -52.62
C ARG A 769 -15.36 26.55 -53.64
N ASP A 770 -16.26 25.69 -53.19
CA ASP A 770 -17.13 24.91 -54.07
C ASP A 770 -18.13 25.79 -54.79
N THR A 771 -18.71 26.79 -54.11
CA THR A 771 -19.60 27.78 -54.70
C THR A 771 -18.91 28.61 -55.77
N ASP A 772 -17.71 29.12 -55.50
CA ASP A 772 -16.92 29.89 -56.47
C ASP A 772 -16.61 29.03 -57.71
N ARG A 773 -16.23 27.76 -57.50
CA ARG A 773 -15.97 26.81 -58.60
C ARG A 773 -17.22 26.58 -59.46
N MET A 774 -18.38 26.36 -58.85
CA MET A 774 -19.64 26.09 -59.56
C MET A 774 -20.18 27.33 -60.29
N THR A 775 -19.85 28.53 -59.80
CA THR A 775 -20.37 29.81 -60.33
C THR A 775 -19.43 30.50 -61.32
N THR A 776 -18.22 29.97 -61.55
CA THR A 776 -17.24 30.57 -62.47
C THR A 776 -17.60 30.41 -63.95
N ARG A 777 -18.14 29.25 -64.37
CA ARG A 777 -18.53 29.01 -65.76
C ARG A 777 -19.54 27.89 -65.89
N ILE A 778 -20.57 28.10 -66.71
CA ILE A 778 -21.54 27.06 -67.06
C ILE A 778 -20.97 26.19 -68.19
N GLN A 779 -20.80 24.90 -67.95
CA GLN A 779 -20.60 23.91 -69.01
C GLN A 779 -21.94 23.22 -69.29
N MET A 780 -22.58 23.59 -70.40
CA MET A 780 -23.87 23.03 -70.78
C MET A 780 -23.86 22.65 -72.26
N ASP A 781 -24.13 21.38 -72.54
CA ASP A 781 -24.26 20.88 -73.91
C ASP A 781 -25.52 21.43 -74.58
N GLU A 782 -25.42 21.68 -75.90
CA GLU A 782 -26.53 22.13 -76.73
C GLU A 782 -27.78 21.24 -76.52
N VAL A 783 -28.91 21.89 -76.26
CA VAL A 783 -30.21 21.23 -76.10
C VAL A 783 -30.92 21.22 -77.44
N ASN A 784 -31.53 20.09 -77.81
CA ASN A 784 -32.40 20.02 -78.98
C ASN A 784 -33.74 20.69 -78.67
N ILE A 785 -33.82 22.00 -78.90
CA ILE A 785 -34.98 22.86 -78.66
C ILE A 785 -35.99 22.72 -79.81
N LEU A 786 -35.52 22.80 -81.06
CA LEU A 786 -36.35 22.71 -82.28
C LEU A 786 -36.16 21.42 -83.09
N ARG A 787 -35.38 20.48 -82.56
CA ARG A 787 -35.08 19.20 -83.20
C ARG A 787 -35.86 18.03 -82.57
N ARG A 788 -36.98 18.31 -81.92
CA ARG A 788 -37.87 17.27 -81.35
C ARG A 788 -38.76 16.73 -82.48
N PHE A 789 -39.12 15.44 -82.47
CA PHE A 789 -40.01 14.89 -83.50
C PHE A 789 -41.47 15.25 -83.20
N THR A 790 -41.85 16.52 -83.40
CA THR A 790 -43.28 16.92 -83.41
C THR A 790 -43.81 16.97 -84.84
N PRO A 791 -45.08 16.60 -85.09
CA PRO A 791 -45.67 16.66 -86.43
C PRO A 791 -45.58 18.07 -87.06
N ALA A 792 -45.71 19.12 -86.24
CA ALA A 792 -45.56 20.51 -86.67
C ALA A 792 -44.12 20.84 -87.09
N GLN A 793 -43.10 20.44 -86.32
CA GLN A 793 -41.69 20.62 -86.69
C GLN A 793 -41.31 19.82 -87.94
N PHE A 794 -41.81 18.59 -88.07
CA PHE A 794 -41.58 17.76 -89.26
C PHE A 794 -42.19 18.39 -90.52
N LEU A 795 -43.40 18.95 -90.43
CA LEU A 795 -44.05 19.66 -91.52
C LEU A 795 -43.32 20.97 -91.87
N LEU A 796 -42.87 21.74 -90.88
CA LEU A 796 -42.11 22.98 -91.10
C LEU A 796 -40.75 22.69 -91.74
N LYS A 797 -40.01 21.69 -91.25
CA LYS A 797 -38.72 21.27 -91.80
C LYS A 797 -38.84 20.74 -93.23
N SER A 798 -39.90 19.96 -93.50
CA SER A 798 -40.18 19.46 -94.85
C SER A 798 -40.58 20.60 -95.79
N ALA A 799 -41.41 21.55 -95.31
CA ALA A 799 -41.83 22.70 -96.09
C ALA A 799 -40.68 23.69 -96.36
N GLY A 800 -39.78 23.91 -95.40
CA GLY A 800 -38.59 24.75 -95.56
C GLY A 800 -37.62 24.20 -96.61
N LYS A 801 -37.34 22.89 -96.58
CA LYS A 801 -36.45 22.23 -97.57
C LYS A 801 -37.05 22.14 -98.98
N LEU A 802 -38.37 21.95 -99.10
CA LEU A 802 -39.03 21.78 -100.40
C LEU A 802 -39.41 23.11 -101.05
N PHE A 803 -39.82 24.11 -100.27
CA PHE A 803 -40.38 25.37 -100.79
C PHE A 803 -39.50 26.60 -100.55
N GLY A 804 -38.41 26.50 -99.77
CA GLY A 804 -37.50 27.63 -99.46
C GLY A 804 -36.66 28.13 -100.64
N VAL A 805 -36.46 27.31 -101.68
CA VAL A 805 -35.66 27.64 -102.88
C VAL A 805 -36.42 28.55 -103.86
N LEU A 806 -37.75 28.71 -103.70
CA LEU A 806 -38.61 29.50 -104.58
C LEU A 806 -38.94 30.88 -103.96
N PRO A 807 -38.53 32.01 -104.57
CA PRO A 807 -38.68 33.35 -103.99
C PRO A 807 -40.13 33.75 -103.61
N LYS A 808 -41.14 33.26 -104.33
CA LYS A 808 -42.57 33.57 -104.07
C LYS A 808 -43.13 32.93 -102.78
N ASN A 809 -42.51 31.89 -102.25
CA ASN A 809 -43.04 31.15 -101.08
C ASN A 809 -42.40 31.57 -99.75
N LYS A 810 -41.37 32.43 -99.79
CA LYS A 810 -40.63 32.85 -98.59
C LYS A 810 -41.49 33.63 -97.58
N SER A 811 -42.42 34.49 -98.03
CA SER A 811 -43.33 35.23 -97.13
C SER A 811 -44.33 34.31 -96.38
N MET A 812 -44.79 33.22 -97.02
CA MET A 812 -45.64 32.22 -96.35
C MET A 812 -44.86 31.41 -95.31
N LEU A 813 -43.64 30.98 -95.65
CA LEU A 813 -42.76 30.24 -94.74
C LEU A 813 -42.32 31.10 -93.54
N TYR A 814 -42.00 32.37 -93.78
CA TYR A 814 -41.73 33.38 -92.76
C TYR A 814 -42.85 33.41 -91.70
N ASN A 815 -44.09 33.64 -92.14
CA ASN A 815 -45.24 33.73 -91.24
C ASN A 815 -45.49 32.43 -90.46
N LYS A 816 -45.31 31.26 -91.09
CA LYS A 816 -45.51 29.96 -90.43
C LYS A 816 -44.42 29.63 -89.41
N TYR A 817 -43.14 29.84 -89.72
CA TYR A 817 -42.05 29.63 -88.75
C TYR A 817 -42.16 30.60 -87.57
N LYS A 818 -42.52 31.87 -87.84
CA LYS A 818 -42.74 32.89 -86.82
C LYS A 818 -43.88 32.52 -85.88
N GLN A 819 -45.05 32.18 -86.45
CA GLN A 819 -46.21 31.75 -85.68
C GLN A 819 -45.95 30.49 -84.86
N TYR A 820 -45.15 29.56 -85.39
CA TYR A 820 -44.76 28.34 -84.67
C TYR A 820 -43.90 28.65 -83.45
N VAL A 821 -42.81 29.41 -83.62
CA VAL A 821 -41.88 29.74 -82.53
C VAL A 821 -42.57 30.54 -81.41
N GLU A 822 -43.50 31.43 -81.75
CA GLU A 822 -44.23 32.27 -80.79
C GLU A 822 -45.30 31.51 -79.98
N ASN A 823 -45.94 30.50 -80.59
CA ASN A 823 -47.04 29.76 -79.97
C ASN A 823 -46.63 28.40 -79.38
N GLU A 824 -45.39 27.94 -79.58
CA GLU A 824 -44.90 26.68 -78.99
C GLU A 824 -44.92 26.73 -77.46
N ASP A 825 -45.24 25.58 -76.85
CA ASP A 825 -45.08 25.35 -75.42
C ASP A 825 -43.67 24.83 -75.12
N TYR A 826 -42.87 25.69 -74.47
CA TYR A 826 -41.49 25.37 -74.12
C TYR A 826 -41.33 24.74 -72.74
N THR A 827 -42.39 24.38 -72.04
CA THR A 827 -42.34 23.90 -70.64
C THR A 827 -41.38 22.71 -70.46
N GLU A 828 -41.46 21.68 -71.30
CA GLU A 828 -40.56 20.52 -71.25
C GLU A 828 -39.11 20.84 -71.64
N VAL A 829 -38.91 21.83 -72.51
CA VAL A 829 -37.56 22.30 -72.90
C VAL A 829 -36.92 23.02 -71.73
N THR A 830 -37.66 23.92 -71.10
CA THR A 830 -37.25 24.66 -69.90
C THR A 830 -36.87 23.70 -68.77
N ALA A 831 -37.70 22.69 -68.49
CA ALA A 831 -37.38 21.66 -67.49
C ALA A 831 -36.08 20.89 -67.80
N SER A 832 -35.83 20.55 -69.07
CA SER A 832 -34.58 19.89 -69.47
C SER A 832 -33.36 20.80 -69.34
N ILE A 833 -33.49 22.10 -69.62
CA ILE A 833 -32.42 23.08 -69.46
C ILE A 833 -32.10 23.25 -67.97
N MET A 834 -33.13 23.42 -67.14
CA MET A 834 -32.99 23.55 -65.69
C MET A 834 -32.32 22.33 -65.05
N LYS A 835 -32.71 21.11 -65.45
CA LYS A 835 -32.08 19.88 -64.94
C LYS A 835 -30.58 19.83 -65.23
N LYS A 836 -30.15 20.25 -66.43
CA LYS A 836 -28.73 20.31 -66.77
C LYS A 836 -28.01 21.41 -65.99
N PHE A 837 -28.64 22.57 -65.84
CA PHE A 837 -28.09 23.72 -65.12
C PHE A 837 -27.90 23.43 -63.62
N PHE A 838 -28.90 22.83 -62.96
CA PHE A 838 -28.87 22.59 -61.52
C PHE A 838 -28.07 21.36 -61.07
N LEU A 839 -27.57 20.51 -61.97
CA LEU A 839 -26.93 19.24 -61.62
C LEU A 839 -25.80 19.38 -60.58
N GLN A 840 -24.90 20.35 -60.75
CA GLN A 840 -23.78 20.54 -59.81
C GLN A 840 -24.26 21.10 -58.46
N PHE A 841 -25.28 21.94 -58.48
CA PHE A 841 -25.88 22.53 -57.29
C PHE A 841 -26.69 21.49 -56.48
N GLU A 842 -27.30 20.51 -57.14
CA GLU A 842 -27.95 19.37 -56.49
C GLU A 842 -26.95 18.43 -55.81
N LEU A 843 -25.79 18.20 -56.44
CA LEU A 843 -24.73 17.42 -55.81
C LEU A 843 -24.19 18.12 -54.56
N PHE A 844 -24.04 19.45 -54.62
CA PHE A 844 -23.67 20.26 -53.44
C PHE A 844 -24.75 20.24 -52.36
N GLU A 845 -26.03 20.35 -52.72
CA GLU A 845 -27.15 20.24 -51.77
C GLU A 845 -27.08 18.94 -50.94
N ASN A 846 -26.73 17.83 -51.59
CA ASN A 846 -26.65 16.52 -50.95
C ASN A 846 -25.45 16.36 -50.00
N THR A 847 -24.45 17.25 -50.03
CA THR A 847 -23.31 17.19 -49.08
C THR A 847 -23.51 18.02 -47.83
N GLN A 848 -24.42 19.01 -47.85
CA GLN A 848 -24.60 19.99 -46.78
C GLN A 848 -24.84 19.36 -45.39
N GLU A 849 -25.73 18.34 -45.32
CA GLU A 849 -26.01 17.65 -44.06
C GLU A 849 -24.75 16.98 -43.48
N ARG A 850 -23.96 16.32 -44.32
CA ARG A 850 -22.69 15.71 -43.92
C ARG A 850 -21.70 16.75 -43.42
N ASP A 851 -21.60 17.89 -44.11
CA ASP A 851 -20.65 18.93 -43.77
C ASP A 851 -21.01 19.58 -42.41
N ILE A 852 -22.30 19.79 -42.14
CA ILE A 852 -22.76 20.30 -40.84
C ILE A 852 -22.53 19.27 -39.73
N ASN A 853 -22.70 17.97 -40.00
CA ASN A 853 -22.33 16.93 -39.02
C ASN A 853 -20.81 16.95 -38.71
N ILE A 854 -19.96 17.28 -39.69
CA ILE A 854 -18.51 17.44 -39.48
C ILE A 854 -18.24 18.66 -38.57
N PHE A 855 -18.96 19.76 -38.76
CA PHE A 855 -18.85 20.96 -37.92
C PHE A 855 -19.05 20.64 -36.42
N PHE A 856 -20.05 19.81 -36.07
CA PHE A 856 -20.36 19.42 -34.68
C PHE A 856 -19.57 18.20 -34.14
N ARG A 857 -18.71 17.58 -34.95
CA ARG A 857 -18.03 16.33 -34.59
C ARG A 857 -17.15 16.44 -33.35
N ASN A 858 -16.36 17.51 -33.25
CA ASN A 858 -15.45 17.73 -32.13
C ASN A 858 -16.18 17.92 -30.80
N PRO A 859 -17.24 18.75 -30.70
CA PRO A 859 -18.08 18.84 -29.50
C PRO A 859 -18.63 17.49 -29.04
N PHE A 860 -19.13 16.66 -29.96
CA PHE A 860 -19.60 15.31 -29.60
C PHE A 860 -18.48 14.42 -29.06
N ASN A 861 -17.29 14.46 -29.66
CA ASN A 861 -16.15 13.69 -29.18
C ASN A 861 -15.73 14.13 -27.77
N SER A 862 -15.67 15.45 -27.51
CA SER A 862 -15.32 15.99 -26.19
C SER A 862 -16.32 15.55 -25.11
N LEU A 863 -17.63 15.65 -25.38
CA LEU A 863 -18.67 15.18 -24.44
C LEU A 863 -18.61 13.66 -24.20
N LYS A 864 -18.39 12.86 -25.25
CA LYS A 864 -18.24 11.40 -25.11
C LYS A 864 -17.01 11.02 -24.29
N GLN A 865 -15.89 11.70 -24.53
CA GLN A 865 -14.68 11.49 -23.74
C GLN A 865 -14.89 11.86 -22.27
N ALA A 866 -15.62 12.95 -21.99
CA ALA A 866 -16.00 13.30 -20.62
C ALA A 866 -16.84 12.20 -19.96
N VAL A 867 -17.81 11.62 -20.67
CA VAL A 867 -18.61 10.48 -20.20
C VAL A 867 -17.74 9.26 -19.89
N GLU A 868 -16.83 8.89 -20.80
CA GLU A 868 -15.90 7.77 -20.61
C GLU A 868 -15.00 7.98 -19.39
N ASN A 869 -14.43 9.17 -19.23
CA ASN A 869 -13.59 9.52 -18.08
C ASN A 869 -14.39 9.45 -16.76
N THR A 870 -15.61 9.98 -16.72
CA THR A 870 -16.45 9.92 -15.51
C THR A 870 -16.84 8.48 -15.16
N HIS A 871 -17.08 7.61 -16.16
CA HIS A 871 -17.29 6.18 -15.92
C HIS A 871 -16.07 5.49 -15.29
N LEU A 872 -14.86 5.79 -15.80
CA LEU A 872 -13.62 5.26 -15.22
C LEU A 872 -13.43 5.70 -13.77
N GLU A 873 -13.66 6.99 -13.47
CA GLU A 873 -13.58 7.49 -12.10
C GLU A 873 -14.58 6.80 -11.15
N ILE A 874 -15.81 6.52 -11.62
CA ILE A 874 -16.80 5.78 -10.83
C ILE A 874 -16.29 4.37 -10.54
N GLN A 875 -15.80 3.66 -11.55
CA GLN A 875 -15.32 2.29 -11.40
C GLN A 875 -14.14 2.23 -10.42
N GLU A 876 -13.16 3.14 -10.55
CA GLU A 876 -12.01 3.22 -9.65
C GLU A 876 -12.44 3.44 -8.19
N LYS A 877 -13.35 4.41 -7.95
CA LYS A 877 -13.88 4.68 -6.61
C LYS A 877 -14.68 3.51 -6.05
N GLN A 878 -15.47 2.81 -6.88
CA GLN A 878 -16.21 1.61 -6.49
C GLN A 878 -15.29 0.44 -6.11
N GLU A 879 -14.18 0.24 -6.84
CA GLU A 879 -13.19 -0.78 -6.51
C GLU A 879 -12.49 -0.50 -5.18
N ILE A 880 -12.15 0.77 -4.90
CA ILE A 880 -11.59 1.20 -3.61
C ILE A 880 -12.60 0.92 -2.48
N LEU A 881 -13.86 1.35 -2.67
CA LEU A 881 -14.93 1.13 -1.68
C LEU A 881 -15.19 -0.36 -1.44
N HIS A 882 -15.20 -1.18 -2.48
CA HIS A 882 -15.37 -2.64 -2.36
C HIS A 882 -14.21 -3.27 -1.59
N LYS A 883 -12.96 -2.87 -1.87
CA LYS A 883 -11.78 -3.36 -1.11
C LYS A 883 -11.89 -3.00 0.38
N MET A 884 -12.34 -1.78 0.71
CA MET A 884 -12.56 -1.35 2.09
C MET A 884 -13.68 -2.15 2.80
N LYS A 885 -14.75 -2.50 2.07
CA LYS A 885 -15.89 -3.27 2.61
C LYS A 885 -15.65 -4.76 2.72
N SER A 886 -14.90 -5.35 1.79
CA SER A 886 -14.65 -6.80 1.73
C SER A 886 -13.64 -7.27 2.77
N ASN A 887 -12.75 -6.40 3.24
CA ASN A 887 -11.73 -6.72 4.24
C ASN A 887 -11.82 -5.78 5.46
N PRO A 888 -12.92 -5.78 6.24
CA PRO A 888 -13.06 -4.91 7.39
C PRO A 888 -12.01 -5.21 8.46
N GLU A 889 -11.57 -6.47 8.55
CA GLU A 889 -10.53 -6.98 9.45
C GLU A 889 -9.20 -6.25 9.29
N ILE A 890 -8.82 -5.80 8.08
CA ILE A 890 -7.54 -5.08 7.89
C ILE A 890 -7.51 -3.79 8.72
N TYR A 891 -8.63 -3.09 8.83
CA TYR A 891 -8.74 -1.86 9.61
C TYR A 891 -9.07 -2.16 11.06
N HIS A 892 -10.05 -3.02 11.30
CA HIS A 892 -10.50 -3.34 12.65
C HIS A 892 -9.41 -4.06 13.46
N ASP A 893 -8.80 -5.11 12.91
CA ASP A 893 -7.74 -5.86 13.60
C ASP A 893 -6.53 -4.98 13.88
N SER A 894 -6.13 -4.12 12.93
CA SER A 894 -5.01 -3.20 13.15
C SER A 894 -5.28 -2.23 14.30
N ILE A 895 -6.50 -1.69 14.37
CA ILE A 895 -6.92 -0.76 15.42
C ILE A 895 -6.99 -1.48 16.77
N MET A 896 -7.59 -2.68 16.82
CA MET A 896 -7.61 -3.52 18.02
C MET A 896 -6.20 -3.87 18.51
N LEU A 897 -5.26 -4.13 17.61
CA LEU A 897 -3.85 -4.38 17.97
C LEU A 897 -3.15 -3.11 18.47
N PHE A 898 -3.50 -1.92 17.97
CA PHE A 898 -3.02 -0.65 18.53
C PHE A 898 -3.59 -0.39 19.91
N GLU A 899 -4.87 -0.67 20.14
CA GLU A 899 -5.51 -0.59 21.46
C GLU A 899 -4.87 -1.57 22.45
N LEU A 900 -4.56 -2.79 22.00
CA LEU A 900 -3.82 -3.79 22.78
C LEU A 900 -2.44 -3.28 23.22
N ARG A 901 -1.69 -2.67 22.30
CA ARG A 901 -0.38 -2.10 22.62
C ARG A 901 -0.49 -0.85 23.49
N LEU A 902 -1.48 0.00 23.26
CA LEU A 902 -1.79 1.14 24.11
C LEU A 902 -2.06 0.67 25.53
N ARG A 903 -2.88 -0.38 25.69
CA ARG A 903 -3.18 -0.94 27.00
C ARG A 903 -1.96 -1.52 27.70
N GLN A 904 -1.06 -2.17 26.96
CA GLN A 904 0.24 -2.61 27.52
C GLN A 904 1.04 -1.44 28.09
N CYS A 905 1.13 -0.32 27.35
CA CYS A 905 1.83 0.85 27.86
C CYS A 905 1.18 1.40 29.15
N GLU A 906 -0.14 1.41 29.23
CA GLU A 906 -0.87 1.86 30.43
C GLU A 906 -0.60 0.97 31.64
N VAL A 907 -0.58 -0.35 31.44
CA VAL A 907 -0.22 -1.31 32.50
C VAL A 907 1.23 -1.08 32.96
N ILE A 908 2.16 -0.83 32.03
CA ILE A 908 3.57 -0.56 32.36
C ILE A 908 3.72 0.76 33.15
N LEU A 909 2.94 1.78 32.81
CA LEU A 909 3.01 3.08 33.48
C LEU A 909 2.56 3.01 34.95
N ASN A 910 1.54 2.21 35.24
CA ASN A 910 0.92 2.10 36.57
C ASN A 910 1.64 1.12 37.52
N ILE A 911 2.86 0.68 37.19
CA ILE A 911 3.62 -0.27 38.02
C ILE A 911 4.04 0.42 39.33
N GLY A 912 3.57 -0.12 40.45
CA GLY A 912 3.94 0.33 41.79
C GLY A 912 3.00 1.36 42.43
N ASP A 913 1.94 1.77 41.73
CA ASP A 913 0.83 2.52 42.34
C ASP A 913 -0.19 1.52 42.93
N ASP A 914 -0.40 1.56 44.24
CA ASP A 914 -1.29 0.67 45.03
C ASP A 914 -2.80 0.72 44.62
N ASN A 915 -3.13 1.36 43.51
CA ASN A 915 -4.50 1.39 43.00
C ASN A 915 -4.78 0.09 42.25
N THR A 916 -5.66 -0.72 42.84
CA THR A 916 -6.32 -1.86 42.18
C THR A 916 -6.70 -1.51 40.73
N PHE A 917 -6.30 -2.36 39.79
CA PHE A 917 -6.52 -2.31 38.33
C PHE A 917 -8.00 -2.14 37.87
N ALA A 918 -8.94 -1.88 38.78
CA ALA A 918 -10.38 -1.89 38.56
C ALA A 918 -11.00 -0.56 38.07
N ASP A 919 -10.29 0.58 38.15
CA ASP A 919 -10.90 1.90 37.89
C ASP A 919 -10.56 2.54 36.53
N VAL A 920 -9.74 1.90 35.68
CA VAL A 920 -9.56 2.34 34.28
C VAL A 920 -10.52 1.55 33.39
N ALA A 921 -11.82 1.76 33.57
CA ALA A 921 -12.81 1.28 32.63
C ALA A 921 -12.58 2.00 31.30
N LEU A 922 -12.28 1.25 30.23
CA LEU A 922 -12.53 1.73 28.88
C LEU A 922 -14.01 2.16 28.82
N GLU A 923 -14.28 3.44 28.62
CA GLU A 923 -15.48 3.83 27.88
C GLU A 923 -15.30 3.20 26.49
N THR A 924 -15.76 1.97 26.35
CA THR A 924 -15.91 1.30 25.06
C THR A 924 -16.92 2.10 24.26
N SER A 925 -16.45 3.10 23.50
CA SER A 925 -17.24 3.68 22.41
C SER A 925 -17.19 2.73 21.22
N VAL A 926 -17.78 1.54 21.40
CA VAL A 926 -18.18 0.65 20.31
C VAL A 926 -19.68 0.42 20.47
N GLU A 927 -20.45 1.43 20.06
CA GLU A 927 -21.77 1.27 19.44
C GLU A 927 -21.79 2.06 18.12
#